data_AF-A0A7W0GRC8-F1
#
_entry.id   AF-A0A7W0GRC8-F1
#
_cell.length_a   1.000
_cell.length_b   1.000
_cell.length_c   1.000
_cell.angle_alpha   90.00
_cell.angle_beta   90.00
_cell.angle_gamma   90.00
#
_symmetry.space_group_name_H-M   'P 1'
#
loop_
_entity.id
_entity.type
_entity.pdbx_description
1 polymer ?
#
loop_
_entity_poly.entity_id
_entity_poly.type
_entity_poly.pdbx_seq_one_letter_code
_entity_poly.pdbx_strand_id
1 'polypeptide(L)'
;MEHRLRAGLCAALMMLCAVCGIVANHKIALPIIVLVNNQPFRVRMPMRIRGQELAAGSWVTSKGSAVQQVGDDVVFVADLNAFSRERLSFRRRENTNNSAALTVRPSADGVALQYQGKGAGRLSWDVVLRDAQPAARKESRAMTRTDFASQFATISLSFEKSASGAVFDVWRAEGTKNGLKLLVELQAYHVGFLDLNTQIENVSASTTNVYAAAVCRWQQPQVSSRSLNYNNEIAPLSDAGWSPFRGTDESGTGDSRHMFIQRGVDWINTTLAAGAGVLWLNDFAPSFTVHQDATDKRPGRYTGANSPQLGQEAQTADGNFYSITEIARSNTRYYLERFVPNVLPPAGEPLTFSSRLVFADAPVTDGRADEEFIAYVGYSEQRRSAQGTEVSIGVPGVRFGTNYFPYSTLGENFTLQKMPGMDRAAYWPLAADTVTQWRLFADDIRRDLRVAKTMGFELIRLHHLELIAPLEKKVKREYLDFFFGEMRHLKLRALLDAQMQAGEIGEIVRRYRDVIDGVEIENEVLIFGINDGREKYWNAVYDAVKQIDARIRVHLTGHTNSGAFTRLSRLGVKFDRIGQHAYMDSLHAIPSSRGFSLAAANYGRKVRKPSVITEWNWRGLSRLTPEARAKVYPPIFENVLKTRSVPEIYQFQFNESLAMDPLTLKGIRHYEPLWFSRRPKPEALELMRLIREYSLPSNPVSLVDVERSVVELDRQGRGTVSFRITNRSRRPLNLRASLEVPANIVAQFDDARKTIRLAPNASAVVPVRVAVLATQPSADAKALPGFYHIFLRLEGDDGLLRYGWTEARLAGAPRLDQSLNAVPNSNVRYDADALSFNFNRLLAVVYGDDAPILDLETASALVNTLESATGRPVSIYHLPDLPADLKRSGTLILVGTTKTNALVAAAMKG
;
A
#
# COMPACT_ATOMS: atom_id res chain seq x y z
N MET A 1 -80.77 -8.28 -23.29
CA MET A 1 -79.56 -8.92 -22.72
C MET A 1 -78.30 -8.06 -22.91
N GLU A 2 -78.24 -7.20 -23.93
CA GLU A 2 -77.08 -6.32 -24.20
C GLU A 2 -76.89 -5.14 -23.21
N HIS A 3 -77.94 -4.68 -22.52
CA HIS A 3 -77.80 -3.58 -21.55
C HIS A 3 -77.12 -3.96 -20.22
N ARG A 4 -77.10 -5.25 -19.84
CA ARG A 4 -76.43 -5.71 -18.61
C ARG A 4 -74.93 -5.95 -18.78
N LEU A 5 -74.46 -6.20 -20.00
CA LEU A 5 -73.03 -6.36 -20.30
C LEU A 5 -72.25 -5.04 -20.33
N ARG A 6 -72.89 -3.93 -20.76
CA ARG A 6 -72.24 -2.61 -20.80
C ARG A 6 -72.03 -1.99 -19.41
N ALA A 7 -72.93 -2.25 -18.46
CA ALA A 7 -72.79 -1.76 -17.09
C ALA A 7 -71.65 -2.47 -16.33
N GLY A 8 -71.47 -3.78 -16.56
CA GLY A 8 -70.36 -4.55 -15.96
C GLY A 8 -68.99 -4.16 -16.49
N LEU A 9 -68.89 -3.83 -17.79
CA LEU A 9 -67.62 -3.42 -18.41
C LEU A 9 -67.18 -2.02 -17.95
N CYS A 10 -68.11 -1.07 -17.78
CA CYS A 10 -67.79 0.26 -17.26
C CYS A 10 -67.39 0.24 -15.78
N ALA A 11 -68.00 -0.62 -14.96
CA ALA A 11 -67.60 -0.78 -13.57
C ALA A 11 -66.21 -1.44 -13.44
N ALA A 12 -65.89 -2.42 -14.29
CA ALA A 12 -64.58 -3.04 -14.35
C ALA A 12 -63.49 -2.06 -14.85
N LEU A 13 -63.78 -1.24 -15.87
CA LEU A 13 -62.85 -0.21 -16.35
C LEU A 13 -62.62 0.91 -15.32
N MET A 14 -63.66 1.35 -14.60
CA MET A 14 -63.50 2.36 -13.54
C MET A 14 -62.75 1.81 -12.32
N MET A 15 -62.92 0.53 -11.99
CA MET A 15 -62.14 -0.12 -10.92
C MET A 15 -60.68 -0.34 -11.35
N LEU A 16 -60.42 -0.65 -12.63
CA LEU A 16 -59.06 -0.73 -13.18
C LEU A 16 -58.38 0.64 -13.23
N CYS A 17 -59.11 1.71 -13.59
CA CYS A 17 -58.60 3.09 -13.56
C CYS A 17 -58.40 3.62 -12.12
N ALA A 18 -59.22 3.19 -11.15
CA ALA A 18 -59.02 3.52 -9.74
C ALA A 18 -57.83 2.76 -9.12
N VAL A 19 -57.60 1.50 -9.51
CA VAL A 19 -56.42 0.72 -9.10
C VAL A 19 -55.15 1.23 -9.80
N CYS A 20 -55.20 1.63 -11.06
CA CYS A 20 -54.08 2.30 -11.74
C CYS A 20 -53.82 3.72 -11.20
N GLY A 21 -54.86 4.44 -10.73
CA GLY A 21 -54.73 5.74 -10.08
C GLY A 21 -54.12 5.68 -8.67
N ILE A 22 -54.26 4.55 -7.97
CA ILE A 22 -53.67 4.34 -6.63
C ILE A 22 -52.22 3.85 -6.70
N VAL A 23 -51.78 3.26 -7.83
CA VAL A 23 -50.36 2.93 -8.06
C VAL A 23 -49.53 4.15 -8.52
N ALA A 24 -50.16 5.22 -9.01
CA ALA A 24 -49.48 6.40 -9.53
C ALA A 24 -49.03 7.45 -8.48
N ASN A 25 -49.22 7.19 -7.18
CA ASN A 25 -48.84 8.14 -6.13
C ASN A 25 -48.08 7.51 -4.94
N HIS A 26 -47.39 6.38 -5.18
CA HIS A 26 -46.20 6.13 -4.38
C HIS A 26 -45.21 7.26 -4.68
N LYS A 27 -45.15 8.25 -3.79
CA LYS A 27 -43.95 9.05 -3.59
C LYS A 27 -42.82 8.05 -3.39
N ILE A 28 -42.15 7.68 -4.49
CA ILE A 28 -40.89 6.96 -4.43
C ILE A 28 -40.00 7.93 -3.67
N ALA A 29 -39.84 7.68 -2.37
CA ALA A 29 -38.93 8.44 -1.54
C ALA A 29 -37.58 8.29 -2.24
N LEU A 30 -37.09 9.38 -2.83
CA LEU A 30 -35.79 9.35 -3.49
C LEU A 30 -34.78 8.82 -2.47
N PRO A 31 -33.98 7.82 -2.82
CA PRO A 31 -33.05 7.20 -1.89
C PRO A 31 -32.17 8.29 -1.27
N ILE A 32 -31.96 8.22 0.04
CA ILE A 32 -31.11 9.18 0.75
C ILE A 32 -29.70 9.07 0.18
N ILE A 33 -29.17 10.16 -0.35
CA ILE A 33 -27.77 10.21 -0.78
C ILE A 33 -26.96 10.89 0.32
N VAL A 34 -25.87 10.25 0.74
CA VAL A 34 -24.93 10.79 1.72
C VAL A 34 -23.57 10.95 1.07
N LEU A 35 -23.01 12.15 1.13
CA LEU A 35 -21.65 12.44 0.70
C LEU A 35 -20.76 12.53 1.94
N VAL A 36 -19.63 11.84 1.92
CA VAL A 36 -18.67 11.84 3.01
C VAL A 36 -17.31 12.27 2.48
N ASN A 37 -16.77 13.34 3.04
CA ASN A 37 -15.39 13.75 2.80
C ASN A 37 -14.55 13.36 4.01
N ASN A 38 -13.71 12.34 3.86
CA ASN A 38 -12.76 11.93 4.90
C ASN A 38 -11.42 12.65 4.77
N GLN A 39 -11.24 13.59 3.84
CA GLN A 39 -10.00 14.35 3.71
C GLN A 39 -9.95 15.53 4.70
N PRO A 40 -8.74 15.94 5.14
CA PRO A 40 -8.54 17.09 6.03
C PRO A 40 -8.76 18.45 5.35
N PHE A 41 -9.13 18.46 4.07
CA PHE A 41 -9.33 19.66 3.27
C PHE A 41 -10.68 19.63 2.55
N ARG A 42 -11.15 20.80 2.10
CA ARG A 42 -12.38 20.95 1.32
C ARG A 42 -12.22 20.30 -0.06
N VAL A 43 -13.21 19.54 -0.50
CA VAL A 43 -13.23 18.92 -1.83
C VAL A 43 -14.32 19.56 -2.68
N ARG A 44 -13.94 20.16 -3.81
CA ARG A 44 -14.86 20.67 -4.82
C ARG A 44 -14.53 20.04 -6.16
N MET A 45 -15.33 19.08 -6.63
CA MET A 45 -15.05 18.37 -7.88
C MET A 45 -16.29 17.78 -8.54
N PRO A 46 -16.25 17.52 -9.85
CA PRO A 46 -17.20 16.63 -10.50
C PRO A 46 -17.32 15.28 -9.80
N MET A 47 -18.55 14.89 -9.48
CA MET A 47 -18.89 13.64 -8.81
C MET A 47 -19.97 12.90 -9.59
N ARG A 48 -19.84 11.57 -9.64
CA ARG A 48 -20.77 10.67 -10.30
C ARG A 48 -21.40 9.72 -9.28
N ILE A 49 -22.73 9.74 -9.17
CA ILE A 49 -23.51 8.77 -8.41
C ILE A 49 -24.02 7.72 -9.39
N ARG A 50 -23.46 6.52 -9.29
CA ARG A 50 -23.76 5.45 -10.24
C ARG A 50 -25.12 4.83 -10.00
N GLY A 51 -25.79 4.38 -11.06
CA GLY A 51 -27.05 3.63 -11.07
C GLY A 51 -28.25 4.38 -10.48
N GLN A 52 -28.16 5.71 -10.43
CA GLN A 52 -29.22 6.58 -9.93
C GLN A 52 -29.97 7.09 -11.14
N GLU A 53 -31.26 6.81 -11.22
CA GLU A 53 -32.12 7.34 -12.27
C GLU A 53 -32.91 8.54 -11.74
N LEU A 54 -33.04 9.56 -12.58
CA LEU A 54 -33.89 10.71 -12.34
C LEU A 54 -34.97 10.74 -13.42
N ALA A 55 -36.21 11.05 -13.02
CA ALA A 55 -37.27 11.29 -13.99
C ALA A 55 -36.91 12.49 -14.89
N ALA A 56 -37.41 12.51 -16.12
CA ALA A 56 -37.16 13.59 -17.07
C ALA A 56 -37.42 14.99 -16.44
N GLY A 57 -36.59 15.96 -16.81
CA GLY A 57 -36.65 17.35 -16.35
C GLY A 57 -35.32 17.91 -15.86
N SER A 58 -35.34 19.16 -15.40
CA SER A 58 -34.17 19.86 -14.87
C SER A 58 -34.06 19.67 -13.35
N TRP A 59 -32.89 19.25 -12.90
CA TRP A 59 -32.64 18.91 -11.50
C TRP A 59 -31.48 19.71 -10.92
N VAL A 60 -31.60 20.02 -9.63
CA VAL A 60 -30.54 20.62 -8.84
C VAL A 60 -30.33 19.85 -7.53
N THR A 61 -29.14 19.95 -6.96
CA THR A 61 -28.85 19.46 -5.61
C THR A 61 -29.54 20.33 -4.55
N SER A 62 -29.57 19.87 -3.30
CA SER A 62 -30.03 20.66 -2.14
C SER A 62 -29.23 21.95 -1.94
N LYS A 63 -28.02 22.05 -2.51
CA LYS A 63 -27.17 23.25 -2.52
C LYS A 63 -27.30 24.08 -3.81
N GLY A 64 -28.21 23.72 -4.71
CA GLY A 64 -28.48 24.46 -5.95
C GLY A 64 -27.56 24.15 -7.13
N SER A 65 -26.63 23.21 -7.00
CA SER A 65 -25.77 22.77 -8.12
C SER A 65 -26.61 22.05 -9.18
N ALA A 66 -26.37 22.32 -10.45
CA ALA A 66 -27.01 21.60 -11.54
C ALA A 66 -26.70 20.09 -11.47
N VAL A 67 -27.63 19.28 -11.97
CA VAL A 67 -27.55 17.82 -12.00
C VAL A 67 -27.86 17.32 -13.40
N GLN A 68 -27.08 16.36 -13.88
CA GLN A 68 -27.19 15.83 -15.24
C GLN A 68 -27.22 14.29 -15.22
N GLN A 69 -28.17 13.71 -15.94
CA GLN A 69 -28.24 12.27 -16.18
C GLN A 69 -27.25 11.88 -17.29
N VAL A 70 -26.49 10.81 -17.10
CA VAL A 70 -25.52 10.26 -18.05
C VAL A 70 -25.65 8.73 -18.05
N GLY A 71 -26.44 8.18 -18.99
CA GLY A 71 -26.86 6.78 -18.92
C GLY A 71 -27.62 6.54 -17.61
N ASP A 72 -27.23 5.51 -16.86
CA ASP A 72 -27.83 5.18 -15.55
C ASP A 72 -27.20 5.97 -14.38
N ASP A 73 -26.29 6.90 -14.65
CA ASP A 73 -25.54 7.62 -13.63
C ASP A 73 -25.98 9.09 -13.55
N VAL A 74 -25.88 9.68 -12.35
CA VAL A 74 -26.10 11.11 -12.13
C VAL A 74 -24.76 11.80 -11.89
N VAL A 75 -24.53 12.93 -12.56
CA VAL A 75 -23.34 13.75 -12.41
C VAL A 75 -23.72 15.15 -11.92
N PHE A 76 -22.92 15.68 -10.99
CA PHE A 76 -22.99 17.05 -10.50
C PHE A 76 -21.61 17.48 -9.98
N VAL A 77 -21.43 18.75 -9.62
CA VAL A 77 -20.21 19.21 -8.94
C VAL A 77 -20.46 19.27 -7.44
N ALA A 78 -19.78 18.39 -6.70
CA ALA A 78 -19.82 18.33 -5.25
C ALA A 78 -18.96 19.42 -4.64
N ASP A 79 -19.34 19.89 -3.46
CA ASP A 79 -18.61 20.88 -2.68
C ASP A 79 -18.79 20.54 -1.19
N LEU A 80 -17.74 19.93 -0.62
CA LEU A 80 -17.77 19.27 0.68
C LEU A 80 -16.68 19.84 1.58
N ASN A 81 -17.05 20.25 2.80
CA ASN A 81 -16.08 20.69 3.79
C ASN A 81 -15.14 19.55 4.22
N ALA A 82 -13.98 19.88 4.79
CA ALA A 82 -13.09 18.90 5.40
C ALA A 82 -13.83 18.07 6.46
N PHE A 83 -13.54 16.76 6.52
CA PHE A 83 -14.14 15.84 7.50
C PHE A 83 -15.67 15.94 7.64
N SER A 84 -16.37 16.13 6.52
CA SER A 84 -17.82 16.36 6.53
C SER A 84 -18.63 15.13 6.10
N ARG A 85 -19.86 15.07 6.60
CA ARG A 85 -20.89 14.12 6.19
C ARG A 85 -22.16 14.89 5.88
N GLU A 86 -22.58 14.90 4.63
CA GLU A 86 -23.68 15.74 4.15
C GLU A 86 -24.77 14.90 3.49
N ARG A 87 -26.03 15.22 3.78
CA ARG A 87 -27.17 14.64 3.07
C ARG A 87 -27.44 15.44 1.79
N LEU A 88 -27.50 14.74 0.68
CA LEU A 88 -27.82 15.27 -0.64
C LEU A 88 -29.24 14.85 -1.03
N SER A 89 -30.02 15.81 -1.50
CA SER A 89 -31.31 15.53 -2.15
C SER A 89 -31.36 16.22 -3.50
N PHE A 90 -32.00 15.58 -4.49
CA PHE A 90 -32.28 16.21 -5.77
C PHE A 90 -33.68 16.83 -5.76
N ARG A 91 -33.81 18.02 -6.34
CA ARG A 91 -35.08 18.74 -6.46
C ARG A 91 -35.24 19.23 -7.90
N ARG A 92 -36.46 19.16 -8.43
CA ARG A 92 -36.79 19.76 -9.72
C ARG A 92 -36.69 21.27 -9.62
N ARG A 93 -36.18 21.90 -10.67
CA ARG A 93 -36.15 23.35 -10.81
C ARG A 93 -36.48 23.72 -12.25
N GLU A 94 -37.54 24.50 -12.43
CA GLU A 94 -37.85 25.10 -13.73
C GLU A 94 -36.78 26.15 -14.05
N ASN A 95 -36.19 26.05 -15.24
CA ASN A 95 -35.13 26.92 -15.76
C ASN A 95 -33.84 27.00 -14.92
N THR A 96 -32.82 26.26 -15.33
CA THR A 96 -31.42 26.46 -14.90
C THR A 96 -30.63 27.14 -16.02
N ASN A 97 -30.95 28.40 -16.31
CA ASN A 97 -30.11 29.22 -17.19
C ASN A 97 -28.91 29.73 -16.39
N ASN A 98 -27.86 28.92 -16.31
CA ASN A 98 -26.56 29.37 -15.84
C ASN A 98 -25.66 29.62 -17.05
N SER A 99 -25.09 30.81 -17.14
CA SER A 99 -23.98 31.06 -18.07
C SER A 99 -22.82 30.14 -17.70
N ALA A 100 -22.29 29.41 -18.69
CA ALA A 100 -21.16 28.51 -18.47
C ALA A 100 -19.89 29.33 -18.23
N ALA A 101 -19.28 29.15 -17.07
CA ALA A 101 -17.99 29.78 -16.75
C ALA A 101 -16.90 29.24 -17.67
N LEU A 102 -16.88 27.94 -17.97
CA LEU A 102 -15.99 27.36 -18.97
C LEU A 102 -16.76 27.04 -20.25
N THR A 103 -16.26 27.51 -21.38
CA THR A 103 -16.76 27.12 -22.70
C THR A 103 -15.62 26.61 -23.57
N VAL A 104 -15.95 25.61 -24.41
CA VAL A 104 -15.04 24.98 -25.37
C VAL A 104 -15.60 25.25 -26.76
N ARG A 105 -14.73 25.61 -27.70
CA ARG A 105 -15.09 25.82 -29.11
C ARG A 105 -14.13 25.05 -30.01
N PRO A 106 -14.59 24.43 -31.09
CA PRO A 106 -13.71 23.85 -32.09
C PRO A 106 -12.75 24.91 -32.65
N SER A 107 -11.54 24.48 -32.96
CA SER A 107 -10.54 25.26 -33.68
C SER A 107 -9.95 24.38 -34.78
N ALA A 108 -9.20 24.96 -35.73
CA ALA A 108 -8.74 24.24 -36.92
C ALA A 108 -7.94 22.94 -36.64
N ASP A 109 -7.32 22.82 -35.47
CA ASP A 109 -6.44 21.69 -35.10
C ASP A 109 -6.63 21.23 -33.63
N GLY A 110 -7.77 21.56 -33.02
CA GLY A 110 -8.02 21.29 -31.60
C GLY A 110 -9.20 22.07 -31.03
N VAL A 111 -9.10 22.57 -29.80
CA VAL A 111 -10.15 23.39 -29.17
C VAL A 111 -9.64 24.68 -28.55
N ALA A 112 -10.41 25.75 -28.69
CA ALA A 112 -10.22 26.99 -27.95
C ALA A 112 -10.99 26.95 -26.62
N LEU A 113 -10.34 27.41 -25.56
CA LEU A 113 -10.90 27.48 -24.20
C LEU A 113 -11.22 28.93 -23.85
N GLN A 114 -12.39 29.14 -23.24
CA GLN A 114 -12.73 30.43 -22.62
C GLN A 114 -13.21 30.20 -21.19
N TYR A 115 -12.65 30.95 -20.25
CA TYR A 115 -13.06 30.94 -18.84
C TYR A 115 -13.56 32.33 -18.43
N GLN A 116 -14.79 32.39 -17.91
CA GLN A 116 -15.54 33.62 -17.60
C GLN A 116 -15.53 34.64 -18.75
N GLY A 117 -15.71 34.14 -19.98
CA GLY A 117 -15.69 34.95 -21.20
C GLY A 117 -14.30 35.43 -21.66
N LYS A 118 -13.24 35.19 -20.88
CA LYS A 118 -11.85 35.50 -21.25
C LYS A 118 -11.21 34.31 -21.95
N GLY A 119 -10.35 34.56 -22.93
CA GLY A 119 -9.57 33.50 -23.58
C GLY A 119 -8.65 32.80 -22.59
N ALA A 120 -8.76 31.48 -22.48
CA ALA A 120 -7.97 30.63 -21.59
C ALA A 120 -6.94 29.76 -22.37
N GLY A 121 -6.75 30.05 -23.66
CA GLY A 121 -5.79 29.37 -24.53
C GLY A 121 -6.42 28.36 -25.47
N ARG A 122 -5.58 27.55 -26.10
CA ARG A 122 -5.97 26.53 -27.09
C ARG A 122 -5.28 25.21 -26.79
N LEU A 123 -6.04 24.11 -26.85
CA LEU A 123 -5.52 22.75 -26.78
C LEU A 123 -5.43 22.16 -28.18
N SER A 124 -4.34 21.45 -28.45
CA SER A 124 -4.05 20.74 -29.70
C SER A 124 -3.25 19.49 -29.37
N TRP A 125 -3.33 18.46 -30.21
CA TRP A 125 -2.73 17.15 -29.92
C TRP A 125 -1.76 16.70 -31.02
N ASP A 126 -0.80 15.88 -30.65
CA ASP A 126 0.09 15.18 -31.56
C ASP A 126 0.30 13.74 -31.06
N VAL A 127 0.65 12.85 -31.98
CA VAL A 127 1.19 11.52 -31.73
C VAL A 127 2.58 11.43 -32.35
N VAL A 128 3.58 11.26 -31.49
CA VAL A 128 4.96 11.02 -31.90
C VAL A 128 5.17 9.52 -32.01
N LEU A 129 5.66 9.07 -33.17
CA LEU A 129 6.15 7.71 -33.39
C LEU A 129 7.45 7.78 -34.18
N ARG A 130 8.49 7.11 -33.69
CA ARG A 130 9.79 7.00 -34.37
C ARG A 130 10.50 5.73 -33.94
N ASP A 131 11.56 5.37 -34.65
CA ASP A 131 12.42 4.27 -34.25
C ASP A 131 13.06 4.53 -32.88
N ALA A 132 13.10 3.49 -32.05
CA ALA A 132 13.80 3.56 -30.78
C ALA A 132 15.30 3.70 -31.03
N GLN A 133 15.93 4.67 -30.37
CA GLN A 133 17.38 4.79 -30.38
C GLN A 133 18.01 3.54 -29.73
N PRO A 134 19.08 2.96 -30.30
CA PRO A 134 19.77 1.84 -29.68
C PRO A 134 20.15 2.20 -28.24
N ALA A 135 19.82 1.33 -27.28
CA ALA A 135 20.22 1.54 -25.89
C ALA A 135 21.75 1.64 -25.86
N ALA A 136 22.28 2.81 -25.49
CA ALA A 136 23.71 3.00 -25.39
C ALA A 136 24.28 1.94 -24.43
N ARG A 137 25.14 1.07 -24.97
CA ARG A 137 25.81 0.04 -24.17
C ARG A 137 26.76 0.74 -23.19
N LYS A 138 26.48 0.52 -21.90
CA LYS A 138 27.35 0.62 -20.73
C LYS A 138 28.00 1.94 -20.29
N GLU A 139 28.19 3.00 -21.08
CA GLU A 139 28.98 4.14 -20.54
C GLU A 139 28.58 5.57 -20.95
N SER A 140 27.67 5.79 -21.90
CA SER A 140 27.19 7.15 -22.21
C SER A 140 25.80 7.41 -21.62
N ARG A 141 25.75 7.94 -20.38
CA ARG A 141 24.57 8.56 -19.74
C ARG A 141 24.20 9.88 -20.43
N ALA A 142 24.05 9.89 -21.76
CA ALA A 142 23.59 11.06 -22.47
C ALA A 142 22.12 11.32 -22.12
N MET A 143 21.82 12.51 -21.60
CA MET A 143 20.46 12.98 -21.36
C MET A 143 19.67 12.92 -22.68
N THR A 144 18.78 11.93 -22.81
CA THR A 144 17.86 11.83 -23.96
C THR A 144 16.64 12.74 -23.76
N ARG A 145 16.86 14.02 -23.45
CA ARG A 145 15.78 15.01 -23.47
C ARG A 145 15.30 15.12 -24.92
N THR A 146 14.05 14.76 -25.17
CA THR A 146 13.46 14.85 -26.51
C THR A 146 12.74 16.18 -26.60
N ASP A 147 13.20 17.10 -27.44
CA ASP A 147 12.53 18.37 -27.68
C ASP A 147 11.18 18.16 -28.40
N PHE A 148 10.08 18.07 -27.64
CA PHE A 148 8.74 17.90 -28.22
C PHE A 148 8.23 19.19 -28.83
N ALA A 149 8.65 20.36 -28.34
CA ALA A 149 8.23 21.63 -28.90
C ALA A 149 8.67 21.79 -30.36
N SER A 150 9.94 21.48 -30.68
CA SER A 150 10.43 21.54 -32.07
C SER A 150 9.90 20.43 -32.97
N GLN A 151 9.41 19.32 -32.41
CA GLN A 151 8.87 18.17 -33.15
C GLN A 151 7.33 18.18 -33.26
N PHE A 152 6.65 19.05 -32.53
CA PHE A 152 5.19 19.05 -32.42
C PHE A 152 4.54 19.35 -33.78
N ALA A 153 3.79 18.38 -34.30
CA ALA A 153 3.08 18.49 -35.56
C ALA A 153 1.63 18.03 -35.37
N THR A 154 0.70 18.98 -35.22
CA THR A 154 -0.68 18.70 -34.81
C THR A 154 -1.34 17.60 -35.65
N ILE A 155 -1.98 16.63 -34.98
CA ILE A 155 -2.86 15.66 -35.63
C ILE A 155 -4.18 16.32 -36.00
N SER A 156 -4.70 16.04 -37.19
CA SER A 156 -6.00 16.59 -37.60
C SER A 156 -7.12 15.99 -36.73
N LEU A 157 -7.76 16.84 -35.93
CA LEU A 157 -8.86 16.48 -35.03
C LEU A 157 -10.03 17.45 -35.25
N SER A 158 -11.15 16.91 -35.71
CA SER A 158 -12.40 17.66 -35.87
C SER A 158 -13.28 17.45 -34.65
N PHE A 159 -13.29 18.43 -33.74
CA PHE A 159 -14.09 18.34 -32.51
C PHE A 159 -15.56 18.64 -32.77
N GLU A 160 -16.41 17.68 -32.42
CA GLU A 160 -17.86 17.80 -32.49
C GLU A 160 -18.47 17.75 -31.09
N LYS A 161 -19.49 18.57 -30.87
CA LYS A 161 -20.27 18.56 -29.62
C LYS A 161 -21.22 17.37 -29.64
N SER A 162 -20.77 16.24 -29.09
CA SER A 162 -21.53 14.99 -29.04
C SER A 162 -22.68 15.00 -28.03
N ALA A 163 -22.61 15.83 -26.98
CA ALA A 163 -23.71 16.01 -26.03
C ALA A 163 -23.64 17.40 -25.38
N SER A 164 -24.81 17.91 -24.97
CA SER A 164 -24.93 19.11 -24.15
C SER A 164 -25.85 18.81 -22.97
N GLY A 165 -25.51 19.31 -21.78
CA GLY A 165 -26.26 19.03 -20.58
C GLY A 165 -26.13 20.11 -19.53
N ALA A 166 -26.92 20.02 -18.45
CA ALA A 166 -27.02 21.09 -17.45
C ALA A 166 -25.72 21.31 -16.64
N VAL A 167 -24.85 20.31 -16.56
CA VAL A 167 -23.61 20.34 -15.76
C VAL A 167 -22.39 20.50 -16.65
N PHE A 168 -22.36 19.80 -17.78
CA PHE A 168 -21.24 19.83 -18.71
C PHE A 168 -21.67 19.50 -20.14
N ASP A 169 -20.87 20.00 -21.08
CA ASP A 169 -20.90 19.61 -22.49
C ASP A 169 -19.85 18.52 -22.78
N VAL A 170 -20.13 17.65 -23.77
CA VAL A 170 -19.18 16.61 -24.23
C VAL A 170 -18.75 16.90 -25.66
N TRP A 171 -17.45 16.98 -25.86
CA TRP A 171 -16.83 17.13 -27.17
C TRP A 171 -15.98 15.92 -27.50
N ARG A 172 -16.01 15.47 -28.75
CA ARG A 172 -15.24 14.31 -29.20
C ARG A 172 -14.54 14.62 -30.52
N ALA A 173 -13.34 14.09 -30.68
CA ALA A 173 -12.63 14.05 -31.94
C ALA A 173 -11.82 12.75 -32.01
N GLU A 174 -11.61 12.26 -33.23
CA GLU A 174 -10.65 11.20 -33.50
C GLU A 174 -9.77 11.57 -34.70
N GLY A 175 -8.56 11.03 -34.70
CA GLY A 175 -7.60 11.21 -35.79
C GLY A 175 -6.60 10.06 -35.78
N THR A 176 -5.96 9.81 -36.92
CA THR A 176 -4.91 8.79 -37.04
C THR A 176 -3.63 9.42 -37.57
N LYS A 177 -2.49 9.11 -36.93
CA LYS A 177 -1.16 9.54 -37.37
C LYS A 177 -0.19 8.41 -37.16
N ASN A 178 0.65 8.13 -38.17
CA ASN A 178 1.69 7.09 -38.11
C ASN A 178 1.18 5.70 -37.66
N GLY A 179 -0.04 5.31 -38.07
CA GLY A 179 -0.63 4.01 -37.69
C GLY A 179 -1.15 3.92 -36.25
N LEU A 180 -1.23 5.05 -35.54
CA LEU A 180 -1.82 5.17 -34.20
C LEU A 180 -3.08 6.04 -34.29
N LYS A 181 -4.21 5.48 -33.85
CA LYS A 181 -5.49 6.19 -33.74
C LYS A 181 -5.56 6.84 -32.36
N LEU A 182 -5.86 8.14 -32.33
CA LEU A 182 -6.09 8.94 -31.14
C LEU A 182 -7.57 9.32 -31.08
N LEU A 183 -8.25 8.98 -29.98
CA LEU A 183 -9.59 9.44 -29.64
C LEU A 183 -9.48 10.37 -28.43
N VAL A 184 -10.06 11.56 -28.54
CA VAL A 184 -10.10 12.55 -27.45
C VAL A 184 -11.54 12.87 -27.12
N GLU A 185 -11.92 12.66 -25.86
CA GLU A 185 -13.18 13.13 -25.29
C GLU A 185 -12.91 14.23 -24.25
N LEU A 186 -13.62 15.35 -24.38
CA LEU A 186 -13.57 16.45 -23.44
C LEU A 186 -14.92 16.59 -22.72
N GLN A 187 -14.91 16.62 -21.39
CA GLN A 187 -16.10 16.96 -20.59
C GLN A 187 -15.88 18.36 -20.00
N ALA A 188 -16.55 19.35 -20.58
CA ALA A 188 -16.42 20.76 -20.22
C ALA A 188 -17.49 21.15 -19.20
N TYR A 189 -17.14 21.10 -17.92
CA TYR A 189 -18.03 21.45 -16.83
C TYR A 189 -18.22 22.96 -16.75
N HIS A 190 -19.49 23.38 -16.71
CA HIS A 190 -19.88 24.79 -16.75
C HIS A 190 -19.35 25.62 -15.57
N VAL A 191 -18.76 24.98 -14.55
CA VAL A 191 -18.24 25.60 -13.33
C VAL A 191 -16.71 25.60 -13.22
N GLY A 192 -16.01 25.43 -14.35
CA GLY A 192 -14.56 25.60 -14.42
C GLY A 192 -13.73 24.31 -14.34
N PHE A 193 -14.26 23.16 -14.77
CA PHE A 193 -13.48 21.92 -14.89
C PHE A 193 -13.48 21.42 -16.33
N LEU A 194 -12.36 20.87 -16.78
CA LEU A 194 -12.26 20.18 -18.06
C LEU A 194 -11.61 18.81 -17.83
N ASP A 195 -12.36 17.73 -18.04
CA ASP A 195 -11.77 16.39 -18.09
C ASP A 195 -11.36 16.07 -19.52
N LEU A 196 -10.10 15.71 -19.71
CA LEU A 196 -9.52 15.25 -20.97
C LEU A 196 -9.35 13.74 -20.86
N ASN A 197 -10.11 12.98 -21.63
CA ASN A 197 -9.98 11.54 -21.71
C ASN A 197 -9.40 11.18 -23.08
N THR A 198 -8.18 10.67 -23.09
CA THR A 198 -7.48 10.30 -24.32
C THR A 198 -7.37 8.79 -24.40
N GLN A 199 -7.69 8.25 -25.57
CA GLN A 199 -7.49 6.85 -25.89
C GLN A 199 -6.58 6.74 -27.10
N ILE A 200 -5.59 5.85 -27.04
CA ILE A 200 -4.71 5.53 -28.15
C ILE A 200 -4.80 4.05 -28.50
N GLU A 201 -4.93 3.78 -29.79
CA GLU A 201 -5.04 2.43 -30.35
C GLU A 201 -4.00 2.24 -31.45
N ASN A 202 -3.30 1.11 -31.42
CA ASN A 202 -2.45 0.72 -32.53
C ASN A 202 -3.31 0.09 -33.63
N VAL A 203 -3.41 0.76 -34.78
CA VAL A 203 -4.20 0.28 -35.93
C VAL A 203 -3.32 -0.34 -37.01
N SER A 204 -2.08 0.13 -37.17
CA SER A 204 -1.17 -0.38 -38.21
C SER A 204 0.32 -0.10 -37.97
N ALA A 205 0.72 0.43 -36.81
CA ALA A 205 2.11 0.75 -36.49
C ALA A 205 2.92 -0.49 -36.08
N SER A 206 4.22 -0.48 -36.37
CA SER A 206 5.16 -1.50 -35.88
C SER A 206 5.13 -1.55 -34.34
N THR A 207 5.00 -2.74 -33.77
CA THR A 207 4.82 -2.91 -32.33
C THR A 207 6.11 -2.93 -31.53
N THR A 208 7.28 -3.04 -32.18
CA THR A 208 8.58 -3.25 -31.51
C THR A 208 9.65 -2.29 -32.01
N ASN A 209 10.64 -2.00 -31.16
CA ASN A 209 11.76 -1.08 -31.45
C ASN A 209 11.28 0.33 -31.79
N VAL A 210 10.25 0.80 -31.09
CA VAL A 210 9.65 2.11 -31.31
C VAL A 210 9.66 2.97 -30.05
N TYR A 211 9.75 4.27 -30.27
CA TYR A 211 9.42 5.30 -29.30
C TYR A 211 8.07 5.91 -29.65
N ALA A 212 7.17 6.01 -28.70
CA ALA A 212 5.84 6.58 -28.92
C ALA A 212 5.33 7.42 -27.75
N ALA A 213 4.73 8.56 -28.04
CA ALA A 213 4.11 9.44 -27.06
C ALA A 213 2.88 10.15 -27.64
N ALA A 214 1.89 10.40 -26.78
CA ALA A 214 0.80 11.33 -27.06
C ALA A 214 1.11 12.66 -26.38
N VAL A 215 1.05 13.75 -27.16
CA VAL A 215 1.41 15.09 -26.70
C VAL A 215 0.18 15.99 -26.78
N CYS A 216 -0.19 16.62 -25.68
CA CYS A 216 -1.18 17.69 -25.66
C CYS A 216 -0.45 19.02 -25.46
N ARG A 217 -0.52 19.90 -26.46
CA ARG A 217 -0.03 21.27 -26.38
C ARG A 217 -1.16 22.19 -25.93
N TRP A 218 -0.93 22.93 -24.86
CA TRP A 218 -1.73 24.06 -24.43
C TRP A 218 -1.00 25.38 -24.75
N GLN A 219 -1.54 26.11 -25.72
CA GLN A 219 -1.09 27.47 -26.03
C GLN A 219 -1.71 28.40 -24.98
N GLN A 220 -0.92 28.79 -23.99
CA GLN A 220 -1.41 29.54 -22.83
C GLN A 220 -1.38 31.04 -23.11
N PRO A 221 -2.42 31.81 -22.72
CA PRO A 221 -2.34 33.26 -22.74
C PRO A 221 -1.38 33.70 -21.63
N GLN A 222 -0.35 34.50 -21.98
CA GLN A 222 0.65 35.12 -21.09
C GLN A 222 0.70 34.56 -19.66
N VAL A 223 1.72 33.76 -19.33
CA VAL A 223 1.87 33.14 -18.01
C VAL A 223 2.68 34.03 -17.08
N SER A 224 2.24 34.22 -15.84
CA SER A 224 2.98 34.97 -14.82
C SER A 224 3.84 34.07 -13.95
N SER A 225 3.36 32.87 -13.62
CA SER A 225 4.11 31.87 -12.88
C SER A 225 3.63 30.46 -13.18
N ARG A 226 4.54 29.49 -13.00
CA ARG A 226 4.22 28.07 -13.10
C ARG A 226 5.08 27.26 -12.14
N SER A 227 4.49 26.28 -11.49
CA SER A 227 5.16 25.26 -10.68
C SER A 227 4.67 23.87 -11.10
N LEU A 228 5.44 22.85 -10.78
CA LEU A 228 5.10 21.45 -11.00
C LEU A 228 5.33 20.65 -9.74
N ASN A 229 4.53 19.60 -9.57
CA ASN A 229 4.85 18.51 -8.66
C ASN A 229 5.33 17.30 -9.45
N TYR A 230 6.52 16.83 -9.14
CA TYR A 230 7.12 15.63 -9.69
C TYR A 230 7.51 14.74 -8.52
N ASN A 231 6.93 13.53 -8.45
CA ASN A 231 7.22 12.57 -7.38
C ASN A 231 7.11 13.14 -5.96
N ASN A 232 6.09 13.96 -5.68
CA ASN A 232 5.87 14.63 -4.39
C ASN A 232 6.90 15.72 -4.05
N GLU A 233 7.66 16.21 -5.03
CA GLU A 233 8.55 17.36 -4.91
C GLU A 233 8.03 18.51 -5.78
N ILE A 234 7.96 19.70 -5.20
CA ILE A 234 7.40 20.89 -5.85
C ILE A 234 8.54 21.80 -6.27
N ALA A 235 8.56 22.18 -7.55
CA ALA A 235 9.58 23.05 -8.10
C ALA A 235 8.97 24.06 -9.10
N PRO A 236 9.56 25.26 -9.24
CA PRO A 236 9.20 26.18 -10.33
C PRO A 236 9.42 25.54 -11.71
N LEU A 237 8.57 25.87 -12.68
CA LEU A 237 8.70 25.47 -14.08
C LEU A 237 8.84 26.72 -14.96
N SER A 238 10.06 27.01 -15.39
CA SER A 238 10.38 28.16 -16.25
C SER A 238 9.71 28.08 -17.64
N ASP A 239 9.81 29.14 -18.44
CA ASP A 239 9.19 29.21 -19.78
C ASP A 239 9.88 28.38 -20.86
N ALA A 240 11.16 28.03 -20.65
CA ALA A 240 11.92 27.07 -21.45
C ALA A 240 12.33 25.86 -20.58
N GLY A 241 11.35 25.36 -19.84
CA GLY A 241 11.52 24.41 -18.75
C GLY A 241 11.15 22.97 -19.14
N TRP A 242 11.66 22.04 -18.34
CA TRP A 242 11.46 20.61 -18.49
C TRP A 242 11.20 19.99 -17.14
N SER A 243 10.31 19.01 -17.08
CA SER A 243 10.20 18.16 -15.89
C SER A 243 11.55 17.45 -15.62
N PRO A 244 11.93 17.21 -14.36
CA PRO A 244 13.18 16.52 -13.98
C PRO A 244 13.17 15.01 -14.30
N PHE A 245 12.19 14.57 -15.08
CA PHE A 245 11.91 13.19 -15.48
C PHE A 245 13.09 12.44 -16.11
N ARG A 246 14.01 13.18 -16.75
CA ARG A 246 15.26 12.66 -17.36
C ARG A 246 16.52 13.31 -16.79
N GLY A 247 16.40 13.96 -15.63
CA GLY A 247 17.51 14.62 -14.95
C GLY A 247 18.49 13.64 -14.30
N THR A 248 19.73 14.08 -14.11
CA THR A 248 20.67 13.48 -13.16
C THR A 248 20.20 13.80 -11.74
N ASP A 249 20.29 12.83 -10.84
CA ASP A 249 20.13 13.09 -9.41
C ASP A 249 21.31 13.92 -8.87
N GLU A 250 21.24 14.35 -7.61
CA GLU A 250 22.30 15.13 -6.94
C GLU A 250 23.66 14.41 -6.90
N SER A 251 23.67 13.08 -7.05
CA SER A 251 24.88 12.27 -7.12
C SER A 251 25.57 12.31 -8.49
N GLY A 252 25.00 12.99 -9.48
CA GLY A 252 25.51 13.05 -10.85
C GLY A 252 25.41 11.71 -11.59
N THR A 253 24.66 10.74 -11.06
CA THR A 253 24.63 9.36 -11.57
C THR A 253 23.46 9.05 -12.49
N GLY A 254 22.80 10.06 -13.06
CA GLY A 254 21.95 9.90 -14.25
C GLY A 254 20.76 8.95 -14.07
N ASP A 255 19.57 9.56 -14.07
CA ASP A 255 18.24 8.98 -13.92
C ASP A 255 17.65 9.15 -12.51
N SER A 256 16.98 10.29 -12.27
CA SER A 256 16.12 10.53 -11.10
C SER A 256 14.98 9.50 -10.94
N ARG A 257 14.78 8.63 -11.95
CA ARG A 257 13.92 7.44 -11.87
C ARG A 257 14.62 6.33 -11.08
N HIS A 258 14.70 6.51 -9.77
CA HIS A 258 15.23 5.51 -8.87
C HIS A 258 14.39 4.20 -8.82
N MET A 259 13.11 4.19 -9.26
CA MET A 259 12.13 3.26 -8.67
C MET A 259 10.94 2.81 -9.55
N PHE A 260 10.37 1.66 -9.15
CA PHE A 260 9.23 0.93 -9.75
C PHE A 260 7.89 1.71 -9.87
N ILE A 261 7.78 2.92 -9.31
CA ILE A 261 6.49 3.63 -9.19
C ILE A 261 6.51 5.06 -9.73
N GLN A 262 7.68 5.56 -10.16
CA GLN A 262 7.81 6.93 -10.64
C GLN A 262 7.25 7.03 -12.05
N ARG A 263 6.10 7.69 -12.16
CA ARG A 263 5.41 7.95 -13.43
C ARG A 263 5.63 9.36 -13.95
N GLY A 264 6.21 10.26 -13.17
CA GLY A 264 6.51 11.63 -13.58
C GLY A 264 5.68 12.72 -12.92
N VAL A 265 5.17 13.65 -13.72
CA VAL A 265 4.48 14.86 -13.26
C VAL A 265 3.08 14.53 -12.73
N ASP A 266 2.83 14.82 -11.46
CA ASP A 266 1.53 14.67 -10.81
C ASP A 266 0.58 15.81 -11.22
N TRP A 267 1.03 17.05 -11.06
CA TRP A 267 0.28 18.24 -11.42
C TRP A 267 1.16 19.42 -11.83
N ILE A 268 0.58 20.35 -12.59
CA ILE A 268 1.12 21.67 -12.90
C ILE A 268 0.17 22.73 -12.37
N ASN A 269 0.70 23.75 -11.71
CA ASN A 269 -0.05 24.91 -11.25
C ASN A 269 0.42 26.13 -12.05
N THR A 270 -0.48 26.75 -12.81
CA THR A 270 -0.19 27.91 -13.66
C THR A 270 -1.00 29.11 -13.20
N THR A 271 -0.36 30.26 -13.06
CA THR A 271 -1.06 31.55 -12.96
C THR A 271 -0.98 32.27 -14.30
N LEU A 272 -2.13 32.63 -14.84
CA LEU A 272 -2.21 33.45 -16.05
C LEU A 272 -2.01 34.93 -15.69
N ALA A 273 -1.48 35.74 -16.61
CA ALA A 273 -1.21 37.16 -16.40
C ALA A 273 -2.48 37.96 -16.05
N ALA A 274 -3.65 37.48 -16.47
CA ALA A 274 -4.95 38.03 -16.10
C ALA A 274 -5.37 37.73 -14.64
N GLY A 275 -4.54 37.05 -13.85
CA GLY A 275 -4.74 36.72 -12.44
C GLY A 275 -5.46 35.39 -12.17
N ALA A 276 -5.99 34.71 -13.20
CA ALA A 276 -6.66 33.42 -13.04
C ALA A 276 -5.66 32.28 -12.81
N GLY A 277 -5.98 31.40 -11.87
CA GLY A 277 -5.23 30.17 -11.62
C GLY A 277 -5.77 29.01 -12.44
N VAL A 278 -4.88 28.16 -12.96
CA VAL A 278 -5.26 26.93 -13.67
C VAL A 278 -4.37 25.78 -13.24
N LEU A 279 -4.99 24.71 -12.76
CA LEU A 279 -4.31 23.45 -12.45
C LEU A 279 -4.43 22.51 -13.63
N TRP A 280 -3.37 21.74 -13.90
CA TRP A 280 -3.39 20.57 -14.77
C TRP A 280 -3.03 19.35 -13.94
N LEU A 281 -3.97 18.42 -13.75
CA LEU A 281 -3.84 17.25 -12.90
C LEU A 281 -3.75 16.00 -13.77
N ASN A 282 -2.64 15.25 -13.68
CA ASN A 282 -2.44 14.05 -14.49
C ASN A 282 -2.88 12.80 -13.75
N ASP A 283 -3.69 11.97 -14.40
CA ASP A 283 -4.16 10.72 -13.82
C ASP A 283 -3.10 9.59 -13.83
N PHE A 284 -3.27 8.59 -12.97
CA PHE A 284 -2.45 7.38 -12.97
C PHE A 284 -2.97 6.42 -14.06
N ALA A 285 -2.28 6.40 -15.20
CA ALA A 285 -2.59 5.53 -16.31
C ALA A 285 -1.78 4.23 -16.25
N PRO A 286 -2.44 3.06 -16.09
CA PRO A 286 -1.75 1.78 -16.08
C PRO A 286 -1.03 1.56 -17.41
N SER A 287 0.14 0.93 -17.37
CA SER A 287 0.74 0.37 -18.58
C SER A 287 -0.02 -0.89 -19.04
N PHE A 288 0.48 -1.52 -20.10
CA PHE A 288 -0.08 -2.74 -20.68
C PHE A 288 0.89 -3.92 -20.58
N THR A 289 0.45 -5.04 -21.11
CA THR A 289 1.23 -6.27 -21.21
C THR A 289 1.25 -6.76 -22.64
N VAL A 290 2.36 -7.32 -23.08
CA VAL A 290 2.50 -8.01 -24.36
C VAL A 290 2.58 -9.52 -24.14
N HIS A 291 2.10 -10.30 -25.09
CA HIS A 291 2.25 -11.76 -25.07
C HIS A 291 3.60 -12.15 -25.66
N GLN A 292 4.27 -13.11 -25.05
CA GLN A 292 5.46 -13.76 -25.54
C GLN A 292 5.10 -15.21 -25.85
N ASP A 293 5.41 -15.64 -27.07
CA ASP A 293 5.20 -17.02 -27.50
C ASP A 293 6.00 -18.00 -26.64
N ALA A 294 5.50 -19.23 -26.59
CA ALA A 294 6.21 -20.33 -25.94
C ALA A 294 7.54 -20.61 -26.65
N THR A 295 8.53 -21.01 -25.86
CA THR A 295 9.83 -21.52 -26.32
C THR A 295 10.07 -22.89 -25.69
N ASP A 296 11.04 -23.65 -26.19
CA ASP A 296 11.40 -24.96 -25.61
C ASP A 296 11.70 -24.93 -24.11
N LYS A 297 12.10 -23.76 -23.58
CA LYS A 297 12.49 -23.59 -22.17
C LYS A 297 11.46 -22.82 -21.34
N ARG A 298 10.45 -22.21 -21.95
CA ARG A 298 9.51 -21.31 -21.24
C ARG A 298 8.11 -21.36 -21.87
N PRO A 299 7.04 -21.52 -21.08
CA PRO A 299 5.68 -21.46 -21.59
C PRO A 299 5.34 -20.06 -22.12
N GLY A 300 4.33 -19.99 -22.98
CA GLY A 300 3.76 -18.73 -23.44
C GLY A 300 3.19 -17.94 -22.26
N ARG A 301 3.39 -16.63 -22.29
CA ARG A 301 3.03 -15.76 -21.15
C ARG A 301 2.84 -14.31 -21.53
N TYR A 302 2.01 -13.60 -20.77
CA TYR A 302 1.98 -12.14 -20.78
C TYR A 302 3.06 -11.54 -19.88
N THR A 303 3.72 -10.49 -20.35
CA THR A 303 4.74 -9.75 -19.58
C THR A 303 4.44 -8.26 -19.61
N GLY A 304 4.91 -7.51 -18.61
CA GLY A 304 4.78 -6.05 -18.60
C GLY A 304 5.47 -5.40 -19.80
N ALA A 305 4.93 -4.29 -20.28
CA ALA A 305 5.53 -3.47 -21.34
C ALA A 305 6.00 -2.12 -20.79
N ASN A 306 7.20 -1.69 -21.23
CA ASN A 306 7.87 -0.43 -20.94
C ASN A 306 8.06 -0.13 -19.43
N SER A 307 7.01 0.28 -18.72
CA SER A 307 7.05 0.62 -17.29
C SER A 307 5.75 0.19 -16.60
N PRO A 308 5.67 0.26 -15.25
CA PRO A 308 4.45 -0.12 -14.53
C PRO A 308 3.26 0.84 -14.75
N GLN A 309 3.54 2.12 -15.01
CA GLN A 309 2.58 3.16 -15.41
C GLN A 309 3.07 3.84 -16.69
N LEU A 310 2.17 4.49 -17.44
CA LEU A 310 2.58 5.38 -18.53
C LEU A 310 3.34 6.58 -17.96
N GLY A 311 4.39 7.01 -18.66
CA GLY A 311 5.21 8.15 -18.26
C GLY A 311 4.50 9.48 -18.50
N GLN A 312 4.68 10.45 -17.59
CA GLN A 312 4.14 11.79 -17.66
C GLN A 312 5.26 12.82 -17.59
N GLU A 313 5.53 13.46 -18.72
CA GLU A 313 6.49 14.56 -18.82
C GLU A 313 5.79 15.90 -19.03
N ALA A 314 6.47 16.96 -18.63
CA ALA A 314 6.09 18.33 -18.92
C ALA A 314 7.25 19.06 -19.61
N GLN A 315 6.91 19.86 -20.63
CA GLN A 315 7.81 20.79 -21.28
C GLN A 315 7.11 22.13 -21.47
N THR A 316 7.88 23.22 -21.43
CA THR A 316 7.43 24.57 -21.79
C THR A 316 8.39 25.16 -22.82
N ALA A 317 7.84 25.83 -23.82
CA ALA A 317 8.60 26.54 -24.85
C ALA A 317 7.71 27.56 -25.57
N ASP A 318 8.22 28.76 -25.81
CA ASP A 318 7.58 29.83 -26.59
C ASP A 318 6.13 30.13 -26.16
N GLY A 319 5.90 30.20 -24.84
CA GLY A 319 4.57 30.44 -24.27
C GLY A 319 3.60 29.25 -24.34
N ASN A 320 4.05 28.09 -24.81
CA ASN A 320 3.28 26.86 -24.85
C ASN A 320 3.68 25.93 -23.70
N PHE A 321 2.69 25.22 -23.17
CA PHE A 321 2.87 24.10 -22.26
C PHE A 321 2.56 22.79 -23.00
N TYR A 322 3.39 21.78 -22.81
CA TYR A 322 3.23 20.45 -23.39
C TYR A 322 3.09 19.44 -22.26
N SER A 323 1.95 18.75 -22.22
CA SER A 323 1.74 17.56 -21.40
C SER A 323 1.99 16.34 -22.27
N ILE A 324 2.96 15.52 -21.89
CA ILE A 324 3.43 14.39 -22.68
C ILE A 324 3.14 13.10 -21.92
N THR A 325 2.33 12.23 -22.53
CA THR A 325 2.14 10.86 -22.05
C THR A 325 2.96 9.89 -22.91
N GLU A 326 4.00 9.31 -22.32
CA GLU A 326 4.85 8.33 -22.99
C GLU A 326 4.21 6.94 -22.97
N ILE A 327 4.14 6.33 -24.14
CA ILE A 327 3.49 5.04 -24.39
C ILE A 327 4.54 3.94 -24.57
N ALA A 328 5.52 4.18 -25.43
CA ALA A 328 6.62 3.27 -25.76
C ALA A 328 7.97 3.96 -25.55
N ARG A 329 8.86 3.33 -24.77
CA ARG A 329 10.11 3.97 -24.32
C ARG A 329 11.15 2.94 -23.89
N SER A 330 12.38 3.42 -23.70
CA SER A 330 13.43 2.62 -23.08
C SER A 330 13.19 2.46 -21.58
N ASN A 331 13.63 1.30 -21.08
CA ASN A 331 13.52 0.93 -19.69
C ASN A 331 14.74 1.43 -18.90
N THR A 332 14.53 1.81 -17.64
CA THR A 332 15.64 1.96 -16.70
C THR A 332 16.25 0.59 -16.41
N ARG A 333 17.47 0.57 -15.86
CA ARG A 333 18.17 -0.67 -15.48
C ARG A 333 17.30 -1.62 -14.64
N TYR A 334 16.44 -1.08 -13.76
CA TYR A 334 15.56 -1.84 -12.88
C TYR A 334 14.41 -2.56 -13.61
N TYR A 335 14.01 -2.10 -14.79
CA TYR A 335 12.91 -2.67 -15.57
C TYR A 335 13.36 -3.61 -16.70
N LEU A 336 14.66 -3.63 -17.05
CA LEU A 336 15.16 -4.38 -18.22
C LEU A 336 14.83 -5.87 -18.21
N GLU A 337 14.77 -6.50 -17.04
CA GLU A 337 14.51 -7.94 -16.92
C GLU A 337 13.01 -8.27 -16.77
N ARG A 338 12.16 -7.28 -16.47
CA ARG A 338 10.75 -7.48 -16.09
C ARG A 338 9.75 -6.92 -17.11
N PHE A 339 10.19 -5.95 -17.91
CA PHE A 339 9.35 -5.27 -18.88
C PHE A 339 10.00 -5.34 -20.26
N VAL A 340 9.19 -5.54 -21.29
CA VAL A 340 9.66 -5.44 -22.68
C VAL A 340 9.75 -3.95 -23.03
N PRO A 341 10.95 -3.40 -23.33
CA PRO A 341 11.11 -1.98 -23.66
C PRO A 341 10.70 -1.69 -25.11
N ASN A 342 10.45 -0.42 -25.42
CA ASN A 342 10.25 0.09 -26.78
C ASN A 342 9.17 -0.65 -27.58
N VAL A 343 8.05 -0.95 -26.92
CA VAL A 343 6.91 -1.65 -27.55
C VAL A 343 5.64 -0.82 -27.47
N LEU A 344 4.80 -0.96 -28.48
CA LEU A 344 3.43 -0.44 -28.51
C LEU A 344 2.41 -1.48 -28.06
N PRO A 345 1.20 -1.06 -27.65
CA PRO A 345 0.10 -1.98 -27.41
C PRO A 345 -0.17 -2.88 -28.62
N PRO A 346 -0.59 -4.13 -28.39
CA PRO A 346 -1.13 -4.96 -29.46
C PRO A 346 -2.30 -4.26 -30.18
N ALA A 347 -2.48 -4.59 -31.46
CA ALA A 347 -3.61 -4.08 -32.23
C ALA A 347 -4.94 -4.47 -31.57
N GLY A 348 -5.92 -3.55 -31.54
CA GLY A 348 -7.21 -3.75 -30.89
C GLY A 348 -7.19 -3.68 -29.35
N GLU A 349 -6.04 -3.38 -28.74
CA GLU A 349 -5.93 -3.19 -27.29
C GLU A 349 -5.67 -1.72 -26.92
N PRO A 350 -6.70 -0.85 -26.95
CA PRO A 350 -6.50 0.57 -26.70
C PRO A 350 -6.04 0.83 -25.26
N LEU A 351 -5.25 1.90 -25.11
CA LEU A 351 -4.83 2.48 -23.83
C LEU A 351 -5.61 3.75 -23.56
N THR A 352 -6.01 3.96 -22.30
CA THR A 352 -6.70 5.18 -21.87
C THR A 352 -5.92 5.87 -20.77
N PHE A 353 -5.77 7.18 -20.91
CA PHE A 353 -5.18 8.07 -19.91
C PHE A 353 -5.94 9.39 -19.90
N SER A 354 -5.95 10.05 -18.74
CA SER A 354 -6.78 11.23 -18.55
C SER A 354 -6.03 12.33 -17.79
N SER A 355 -6.44 13.56 -18.02
CA SER A 355 -6.01 14.72 -17.23
C SER A 355 -7.21 15.60 -16.92
N ARG A 356 -7.12 16.41 -15.86
CA ARG A 356 -8.15 17.38 -15.49
C ARG A 356 -7.55 18.77 -15.42
N LEU A 357 -8.21 19.74 -16.04
CA LEU A 357 -7.95 21.15 -15.76
C LEU A 357 -8.95 21.68 -14.75
N VAL A 358 -8.46 22.49 -13.81
CA VAL A 358 -9.27 23.20 -12.82
C VAL A 358 -8.99 24.69 -12.97
N PHE A 359 -10.02 25.46 -13.32
CA PHE A 359 -9.96 26.91 -13.45
C PHE A 359 -10.42 27.58 -12.16
N ALA A 360 -9.69 28.60 -11.73
CA ALA A 360 -9.98 29.42 -10.56
C ALA A 360 -9.84 30.91 -10.90
N ASP A 361 -10.63 31.73 -10.22
CA ASP A 361 -10.71 33.17 -10.47
C ASP A 361 -9.47 33.94 -9.96
N ALA A 362 -8.67 33.28 -9.14
CA ALA A 362 -7.46 33.80 -8.52
C ALA A 362 -6.33 32.76 -8.59
N PRO A 363 -5.07 33.15 -8.34
CA PRO A 363 -3.95 32.22 -8.29
C PRO A 363 -4.20 31.13 -7.23
N VAL A 364 -3.82 29.89 -7.56
CA VAL A 364 -3.95 28.75 -6.65
C VAL A 364 -2.60 28.49 -5.98
N THR A 365 -2.59 28.19 -4.68
CA THR A 365 -1.35 27.80 -3.99
C THR A 365 -0.97 26.36 -4.33
N ASP A 366 0.32 26.05 -4.27
CA ASP A 366 0.82 24.69 -4.52
C ASP A 366 0.23 23.66 -3.55
N GLY A 367 0.02 24.04 -2.28
CA GLY A 367 -0.69 23.20 -1.31
C GLY A 367 -2.12 22.89 -1.75
N ARG A 368 -2.85 23.88 -2.29
CA ARG A 368 -4.20 23.64 -2.81
C ARG A 368 -4.19 22.81 -4.10
N ALA A 369 -3.20 23.00 -4.97
CA ALA A 369 -3.02 22.17 -6.15
C ALA A 369 -2.86 20.69 -5.78
N ASP A 370 -2.10 20.42 -4.71
CA ASP A 370 -1.88 19.07 -4.20
C ASP A 370 -3.16 18.45 -3.58
N GLU A 371 -3.94 19.24 -2.84
CA GLU A 371 -5.25 18.81 -2.33
C GLU A 371 -6.23 18.43 -3.46
N GLU A 372 -6.30 19.25 -4.51
CA GLU A 372 -7.14 18.98 -5.69
C GLU A 372 -6.66 17.72 -6.44
N PHE A 373 -5.35 17.52 -6.53
CA PHE A 373 -4.77 16.30 -7.09
C PHE A 373 -5.16 15.06 -6.30
N ILE A 374 -4.97 15.06 -4.97
CA ILE A 374 -5.36 13.94 -4.09
C ILE A 374 -6.85 13.66 -4.19
N ALA A 375 -7.70 14.69 -4.24
CA ALA A 375 -9.15 14.51 -4.44
C ALA A 375 -9.47 13.90 -5.81
N TYR A 376 -8.77 14.32 -6.87
CA TYR A 376 -8.97 13.85 -8.23
C TYR A 376 -8.57 12.38 -8.42
N VAL A 377 -7.39 11.97 -7.93
CA VAL A 377 -6.87 10.62 -8.17
C VAL A 377 -7.10 9.63 -7.02
N GLY A 378 -7.39 10.13 -5.81
CA GLY A 378 -7.46 9.32 -4.60
C GLY A 378 -8.69 8.42 -4.49
N TYR A 379 -8.83 7.81 -3.32
CA TYR A 379 -9.90 6.85 -3.05
C TYR A 379 -11.29 7.46 -3.16
N SER A 380 -12.19 6.76 -3.86
CA SER A 380 -13.62 7.02 -3.80
C SER A 380 -14.43 5.72 -3.89
N GLU A 381 -15.36 5.55 -2.97
CA GLU A 381 -16.24 4.38 -2.89
C GLU A 381 -17.70 4.82 -2.85
N GLN A 382 -18.54 4.08 -3.58
CA GLN A 382 -19.99 4.21 -3.49
C GLN A 382 -20.56 2.93 -2.90
N ARG A 383 -21.23 3.04 -1.75
CA ARG A 383 -21.96 1.95 -1.11
C ARG A 383 -23.45 2.18 -1.25
N ARG A 384 -24.18 1.14 -1.65
CA ARG A 384 -25.64 1.12 -1.68
C ARG A 384 -26.14 0.22 -0.56
N SER A 385 -27.11 0.70 0.21
CA SER A 385 -27.80 -0.07 1.23
C SER A 385 -29.30 0.19 1.19
N ALA A 386 -30.07 -0.54 2.00
CA ALA A 386 -31.50 -0.27 2.18
C ALA A 386 -31.76 1.16 2.71
N GLN A 387 -30.80 1.80 3.37
CA GLN A 387 -30.93 3.17 3.87
C GLN A 387 -30.61 4.25 2.82
N GLY A 388 -30.03 3.88 1.67
CA GLY A 388 -29.69 4.83 0.60
C GLY A 388 -28.31 4.58 -0.03
N THR A 389 -27.77 5.62 -0.65
CA THR A 389 -26.44 5.59 -1.28
C THR A 389 -25.47 6.48 -0.52
N GLU A 390 -24.32 5.93 -0.12
CA GLU A 390 -23.21 6.70 0.46
C GLU A 390 -22.06 6.77 -0.53
N VAL A 391 -21.50 7.96 -0.76
CA VAL A 391 -20.27 8.17 -1.53
C VAL A 391 -19.21 8.77 -0.62
N SER A 392 -18.11 8.05 -0.43
CA SER A 392 -16.99 8.50 0.37
C SER A 392 -15.81 8.93 -0.51
N ILE A 393 -15.15 10.01 -0.12
CA ILE A 393 -13.87 10.47 -0.66
C ILE A 393 -12.82 10.31 0.43
N GLY A 394 -11.74 9.59 0.12
CA GLY A 394 -10.76 9.15 1.12
C GLY A 394 -11.34 8.10 2.08
N VAL A 395 -10.45 7.37 2.75
CA VAL A 395 -10.82 6.42 3.80
C VAL A 395 -10.89 7.13 5.17
N PRO A 396 -11.82 6.75 6.06
CA PRO A 396 -11.92 7.33 7.40
C PRO A 396 -10.76 6.92 8.33
N GLY A 397 -10.08 5.83 8.00
CA GLY A 397 -8.92 5.27 8.67
C GLY A 397 -8.50 3.98 7.96
N VAL A 398 -7.34 3.46 8.34
CA VAL A 398 -6.69 2.30 7.72
C VAL A 398 -6.75 1.11 8.66
N ARG A 399 -7.04 -0.09 8.14
CA ARG A 399 -6.81 -1.33 8.88
C ARG A 399 -5.37 -1.76 8.68
N PHE A 400 -4.65 -1.95 9.76
CA PHE A 400 -3.25 -2.35 9.72
C PHE A 400 -3.11 -3.86 9.88
N GLY A 401 -2.36 -4.46 8.96
CA GLY A 401 -1.91 -5.83 9.06
C GLY A 401 -0.40 -5.96 9.08
N THR A 402 0.07 -7.17 9.32
CA THR A 402 1.47 -7.55 9.17
C THR A 402 1.58 -8.89 8.48
N ASN A 403 2.68 -9.08 7.76
CA ASN A 403 3.04 -10.33 7.13
C ASN A 403 3.69 -11.24 8.16
N TYR A 404 3.03 -12.36 8.42
CA TYR A 404 3.47 -13.34 9.39
C TYR A 404 3.87 -14.63 8.68
N PHE A 405 5.13 -14.99 8.87
CA PHE A 405 5.72 -16.24 8.40
C PHE A 405 5.80 -17.16 9.59
N PRO A 406 4.79 -18.00 9.84
CA PRO A 406 4.85 -18.90 10.98
C PRO A 406 6.10 -19.77 10.91
N TYR A 407 6.43 -20.26 9.71
CA TYR A 407 7.52 -21.19 9.46
C TYR A 407 8.91 -20.60 9.74
N SER A 408 9.11 -19.29 9.49
CA SER A 408 10.39 -18.64 9.80
C SER A 408 10.57 -18.40 11.30
N THR A 409 9.48 -18.42 12.07
CA THR A 409 9.53 -18.47 13.54
C THR A 409 9.83 -19.89 14.03
N LEU A 410 9.48 -20.91 13.25
CA LEU A 410 9.74 -22.30 13.59
C LEU A 410 11.18 -22.73 13.32
N GLY A 411 12.03 -21.92 12.65
CA GLY A 411 13.35 -22.40 12.26
C GLY A 411 14.53 -21.47 12.07
N GLU A 412 15.71 -22.09 12.19
CA GLU A 412 17.04 -21.47 12.14
C GLU A 412 17.90 -22.18 11.07
N ASN A 413 18.47 -21.39 10.16
CA ASN A 413 19.25 -21.88 9.02
C ASN A 413 20.57 -21.11 8.90
N PHE A 414 21.58 -21.61 9.59
CA PHE A 414 22.96 -21.17 9.38
C PHE A 414 23.65 -22.03 8.32
N THR A 415 24.73 -21.54 7.73
CA THR A 415 25.48 -22.26 6.69
C THR A 415 25.91 -23.67 7.15
N LEU A 416 26.29 -23.82 8.42
CA LEU A 416 26.81 -25.07 9.00
C LEU A 416 25.88 -25.74 10.01
N GLN A 417 24.95 -24.99 10.61
CA GLN A 417 24.00 -25.50 11.62
C GLN A 417 22.60 -25.18 11.14
N LYS A 418 21.90 -26.22 10.69
CA LYS A 418 20.54 -26.13 10.18
C LYS A 418 19.65 -27.00 11.02
N MET A 419 18.44 -26.54 11.28
CA MET A 419 17.45 -27.43 11.87
C MET A 419 17.07 -28.57 10.91
N PRO A 420 16.61 -29.72 11.46
CA PRO A 420 15.99 -30.77 10.67
C PRO A 420 14.89 -30.23 9.74
N GLY A 421 14.95 -30.60 8.46
CA GLY A 421 14.03 -30.12 7.42
C GLY A 421 14.48 -28.85 6.69
N MET A 422 15.55 -28.16 7.11
CA MET A 422 16.12 -27.03 6.36
C MET A 422 17.33 -27.50 5.54
N ASP A 423 17.13 -27.87 4.27
CA ASP A 423 18.19 -28.41 3.40
C ASP A 423 18.56 -27.53 2.19
N ARG A 424 17.68 -26.60 1.79
CA ARG A 424 17.88 -25.77 0.58
C ARG A 424 18.64 -24.47 0.88
N ALA A 425 19.60 -24.13 0.02
CA ALA A 425 20.18 -22.79 -0.06
C ALA A 425 19.27 -21.88 -0.91
N ALA A 426 18.07 -21.59 -0.40
CA ALA A 426 17.09 -20.72 -1.04
C ALA A 426 16.84 -19.47 -0.18
N TYR A 427 16.28 -18.42 -0.80
CA TYR A 427 15.91 -17.18 -0.09
C TYR A 427 14.93 -17.44 1.07
N TRP A 428 14.08 -18.45 0.95
CA TRP A 428 13.26 -19.00 2.04
C TRP A 428 13.50 -20.50 2.16
N PRO A 429 14.33 -20.96 3.12
CA PRO A 429 14.70 -22.37 3.26
C PRO A 429 13.73 -23.09 4.19
N LEU A 430 12.43 -22.90 3.95
CA LEU A 430 11.36 -23.46 4.75
C LEU A 430 10.88 -24.77 4.10
N ALA A 431 10.98 -25.89 4.82
CA ALA A 431 10.29 -27.13 4.43
C ALA A 431 9.01 -27.33 5.23
N ALA A 432 8.05 -28.02 4.61
CA ALA A 432 6.81 -28.45 5.25
C ALA A 432 7.07 -29.15 6.59
N ASP A 433 8.14 -29.95 6.67
CA ASP A 433 8.50 -30.74 7.85
C ASP A 433 8.77 -29.88 9.09
N THR A 434 9.22 -28.63 8.94
CA THR A 434 9.41 -27.72 10.08
C THR A 434 8.10 -27.45 10.83
N VAL A 435 6.96 -27.49 10.12
CA VAL A 435 5.63 -27.32 10.70
C VAL A 435 5.27 -28.50 11.59
N THR A 436 5.77 -29.70 11.36
CA THR A 436 5.46 -30.86 12.23
C THR A 436 5.92 -30.62 13.68
N GLN A 437 6.90 -29.72 13.86
CA GLN A 437 7.44 -29.31 15.16
C GLN A 437 6.74 -28.09 15.78
N TRP A 438 5.64 -27.59 15.19
CA TRP A 438 4.99 -26.34 15.63
C TRP A 438 4.66 -26.31 17.13
N ARG A 439 4.41 -27.47 17.74
CA ARG A 439 4.10 -27.61 19.18
C ARG A 439 5.26 -27.14 20.06
N LEU A 440 6.51 -27.32 19.62
CA LEU A 440 7.69 -26.84 20.33
C LEU A 440 7.72 -25.31 20.41
N PHE A 441 7.09 -24.65 19.44
CA PHE A 441 7.08 -23.19 19.28
C PHE A 441 5.68 -22.60 19.51
N ALA A 442 4.75 -23.36 20.10
CA ALA A 442 3.38 -22.89 20.30
C ALA A 442 3.33 -21.62 21.15
N ASP A 443 4.18 -21.53 22.18
CA ASP A 443 4.28 -20.35 23.03
C ASP A 443 4.91 -19.15 22.30
N ASP A 444 5.84 -19.39 21.36
CA ASP A 444 6.39 -18.33 20.51
C ASP A 444 5.34 -17.79 19.54
N ILE A 445 4.53 -18.65 18.92
CA ILE A 445 3.41 -18.24 18.06
C ILE A 445 2.38 -17.44 18.88
N ARG A 446 2.05 -17.91 20.08
CA ARG A 446 1.15 -17.20 21.01
C ARG A 446 1.68 -15.82 21.35
N ARG A 447 2.96 -15.71 21.68
CA ARG A 447 3.64 -14.45 21.97
C ARG A 447 3.59 -13.53 20.75
N ASP A 448 3.96 -14.01 19.57
CA ASP A 448 3.99 -13.23 18.33
C ASP A 448 2.63 -12.61 18.02
N LEU A 449 1.54 -13.40 18.08
CA LEU A 449 0.19 -12.89 17.83
C LEU A 449 -0.28 -11.88 18.89
N ARG A 450 0.10 -12.05 20.16
CA ARG A 450 -0.18 -11.08 21.24
C ARG A 450 0.61 -9.80 21.08
N VAL A 451 1.87 -9.88 20.64
CA VAL A 451 2.67 -8.70 20.28
C VAL A 451 2.01 -7.97 19.12
N ALA A 452 1.60 -8.69 18.06
CA ALA A 452 0.92 -8.08 16.91
C ALA A 452 -0.36 -7.34 17.33
N LYS A 453 -1.20 -7.99 18.14
CA LYS A 453 -2.40 -7.37 18.71
C LYS A 453 -2.07 -6.16 19.59
N THR A 454 -0.97 -6.21 20.34
CA THR A 454 -0.54 -5.11 21.20
C THR A 454 0.00 -3.92 20.39
N MET A 455 0.71 -4.17 19.30
CA MET A 455 1.17 -3.13 18.37
C MET A 455 0.01 -2.41 17.67
N GLY A 456 -1.17 -3.04 17.62
CA GLY A 456 -2.41 -2.47 17.07
C GLY A 456 -2.82 -3.08 15.74
N PHE A 457 -2.13 -4.13 15.26
CA PHE A 457 -2.54 -4.85 14.08
C PHE A 457 -3.90 -5.54 14.28
N GLU A 458 -4.72 -5.50 13.25
CA GLU A 458 -6.03 -6.15 13.16
C GLU A 458 -5.99 -7.40 12.27
N LEU A 459 -5.02 -7.43 11.36
CA LEU A 459 -4.92 -8.37 10.26
C LEU A 459 -3.56 -9.11 10.34
N ILE A 460 -3.59 -10.41 10.11
CA ILE A 460 -2.40 -11.24 9.91
C ILE A 460 -2.48 -11.80 8.50
N ARG A 461 -1.53 -11.43 7.64
CA ARG A 461 -1.35 -12.14 6.36
C ARG A 461 -0.53 -13.39 6.64
N LEU A 462 -1.19 -14.54 6.58
CA LEU A 462 -0.59 -15.84 6.77
C LEU A 462 0.12 -16.22 5.48
N HIS A 463 1.42 -15.97 5.43
CA HIS A 463 2.20 -16.02 4.20
C HIS A 463 2.67 -17.44 3.88
N HIS A 464 2.78 -17.76 2.58
CA HIS A 464 3.20 -19.06 2.06
C HIS A 464 2.39 -20.26 2.59
N LEU A 465 1.05 -20.18 2.59
CA LEU A 465 0.20 -21.27 3.07
C LEU A 465 0.36 -22.56 2.23
N GLU A 466 0.86 -22.47 1.01
CA GLU A 466 1.20 -23.63 0.19
C GLU A 466 2.25 -24.55 0.82
N LEU A 467 3.09 -24.06 1.75
CA LEU A 467 4.10 -24.87 2.43
C LEU A 467 3.51 -25.98 3.30
N ILE A 468 2.26 -25.83 3.78
CA ILE A 468 1.58 -26.89 4.53
C ILE A 468 0.77 -27.83 3.64
N ALA A 469 0.66 -27.57 2.33
CA ALA A 469 -0.10 -28.41 1.41
C ALA A 469 0.35 -29.89 1.41
N PRO A 470 1.67 -30.20 1.43
CA PRO A 470 2.16 -31.59 1.41
C PRO A 470 1.93 -32.36 2.72
N LEU A 471 1.57 -31.69 3.81
CA LEU A 471 1.42 -32.34 5.12
C LEU A 471 0.19 -33.24 5.18
N GLU A 472 0.27 -34.28 6.02
CA GLU A 472 -0.89 -35.12 6.33
C GLU A 472 -2.06 -34.26 6.82
N LYS A 473 -3.27 -34.54 6.32
CA LYS A 473 -4.49 -33.77 6.59
C LYS A 473 -4.74 -33.57 8.08
N LYS A 474 -4.43 -34.57 8.92
CA LYS A 474 -4.59 -34.49 10.38
C LYS A 474 -3.63 -33.45 10.99
N VAL A 475 -2.33 -33.54 10.68
CA VAL A 475 -1.30 -32.61 11.17
C VAL A 475 -1.60 -31.17 10.72
N LYS A 476 -1.92 -30.99 9.44
CA LYS A 476 -2.35 -29.71 8.86
C LYS A 476 -3.52 -29.10 9.64
N ARG A 477 -4.54 -29.90 9.92
CA ARG A 477 -5.74 -29.45 10.65
C ARG A 477 -5.41 -29.08 12.10
N GLU A 478 -4.63 -29.88 12.81
CA GLU A 478 -4.25 -29.61 14.20
C GLU A 478 -3.51 -28.27 14.33
N TYR A 479 -2.56 -28.01 13.42
CA TYR A 479 -1.84 -26.75 13.37
C TYR A 479 -2.78 -25.55 13.09
N LEU A 480 -3.62 -25.65 12.06
CA LEU A 480 -4.56 -24.57 11.70
C LEU A 480 -5.63 -24.35 12.78
N ASP A 481 -6.11 -25.40 13.45
CA ASP A 481 -7.05 -25.30 14.58
C ASP A 481 -6.43 -24.52 15.74
N PHE A 482 -5.16 -24.79 16.06
CA PHE A 482 -4.39 -24.03 17.03
C PHE A 482 -4.23 -22.56 16.59
N PHE A 483 -3.69 -22.33 15.40
CA PHE A 483 -3.35 -20.98 14.92
C PHE A 483 -4.60 -20.09 14.82
N PHE A 484 -5.66 -20.55 14.13
CA PHE A 484 -6.91 -19.80 14.05
C PHE A 484 -7.64 -19.72 15.40
N GLY A 485 -7.44 -20.68 16.30
CA GLY A 485 -7.90 -20.59 17.68
C GLY A 485 -7.31 -19.39 18.42
N GLU A 486 -6.00 -19.20 18.34
CA GLU A 486 -5.32 -18.04 18.93
C GLU A 486 -5.77 -16.72 18.27
N MET A 487 -5.96 -16.70 16.95
CA MET A 487 -6.50 -15.53 16.27
C MET A 487 -7.91 -15.15 16.74
N ARG A 488 -8.82 -16.12 16.95
CA ARG A 488 -10.15 -15.87 17.53
C ARG A 488 -10.05 -15.26 18.91
N HIS A 489 -9.21 -15.83 19.77
CA HIS A 489 -8.98 -15.37 21.13
C HIS A 489 -8.56 -13.88 21.16
N LEU A 490 -7.74 -13.48 20.19
CA LEU A 490 -7.20 -12.13 20.05
C LEU A 490 -8.09 -11.17 19.22
N LYS A 491 -9.19 -11.68 18.66
CA LYS A 491 -10.02 -10.98 17.66
C LYS A 491 -9.16 -10.40 16.52
N LEU A 492 -8.19 -11.18 16.06
CA LEU A 492 -7.43 -10.93 14.84
C LEU A 492 -8.13 -11.58 13.65
N ARG A 493 -7.92 -11.06 12.45
CA ARG A 493 -8.44 -11.64 11.20
C ARG A 493 -7.31 -12.08 10.30
N ALA A 494 -7.56 -13.10 9.48
CA ALA A 494 -6.55 -13.67 8.59
C ALA A 494 -6.77 -13.27 7.14
N LEU A 495 -5.71 -12.84 6.46
CA LEU A 495 -5.60 -12.90 5.01
C LEU A 495 -4.81 -14.16 4.66
N LEU A 496 -5.43 -15.07 3.90
CA LEU A 496 -4.77 -16.29 3.45
C LEU A 496 -4.02 -16.00 2.14
N ASP A 497 -2.70 -16.09 2.15
CA ASP A 497 -1.89 -16.15 0.93
C ASP A 497 -1.71 -17.63 0.56
N ALA A 498 -2.46 -18.09 -0.45
CA ALA A 498 -2.67 -19.50 -0.69
C ALA A 498 -2.53 -19.91 -2.16
N GLN A 499 -1.37 -20.45 -2.52
CA GLN A 499 -1.15 -21.17 -3.79
C GLN A 499 -1.40 -22.68 -3.64
N MET A 500 -2.63 -23.06 -3.30
CA MET A 500 -3.04 -24.47 -3.07
C MET A 500 -4.17 -24.88 -4.03
N GLN A 501 -4.50 -26.17 -4.09
CA GLN A 501 -5.63 -26.63 -4.89
C GLN A 501 -6.95 -25.98 -4.42
N ALA A 502 -7.82 -25.58 -5.35
CA ALA A 502 -9.05 -24.85 -5.04
C ALA A 502 -9.95 -25.57 -4.01
N GLY A 503 -10.03 -26.90 -4.08
CA GLY A 503 -10.77 -27.71 -3.11
C GLY A 503 -10.21 -27.62 -1.68
N GLU A 504 -8.89 -27.57 -1.53
CA GLU A 504 -8.23 -27.44 -0.21
C GLU A 504 -8.44 -26.04 0.37
N ILE A 505 -8.31 -24.99 -0.44
CA ILE A 505 -8.62 -23.61 -0.03
C ILE A 505 -10.08 -23.54 0.43
N GLY A 506 -11.00 -24.16 -0.33
CA GLY A 506 -12.40 -24.28 0.06
C GLY A 506 -12.60 -25.00 1.40
N GLU A 507 -11.88 -26.08 1.70
CA GLU A 507 -11.96 -26.74 3.01
C GLU A 507 -11.51 -25.83 4.16
N ILE A 508 -10.39 -25.12 4.00
CA ILE A 508 -9.86 -24.18 4.99
C ILE A 508 -10.87 -23.05 5.21
N VAL A 509 -11.34 -22.42 4.13
CA VAL A 509 -12.34 -21.35 4.20
C VAL A 509 -13.62 -21.81 4.87
N ARG A 510 -14.15 -22.98 4.52
CA ARG A 510 -15.38 -23.52 5.14
C ARG A 510 -15.26 -23.65 6.65
N ARG A 511 -14.11 -24.12 7.14
CA ARG A 511 -13.85 -24.38 8.57
C ARG A 511 -13.54 -23.11 9.37
N TYR A 512 -12.82 -22.15 8.78
CA TYR A 512 -12.28 -20.99 9.49
C TYR A 512 -12.83 -19.63 9.00
N ARG A 513 -13.92 -19.62 8.23
CA ARG A 513 -14.58 -18.40 7.70
C ARG A 513 -14.90 -17.34 8.75
N ASP A 514 -15.05 -17.76 10.02
CA ASP A 514 -15.31 -16.86 11.13
C ASP A 514 -14.11 -15.97 11.48
N VAL A 515 -12.89 -16.32 11.03
CA VAL A 515 -11.64 -15.56 11.25
C VAL A 515 -11.06 -14.99 9.95
N ILE A 516 -11.32 -15.64 8.81
CA ILE A 516 -10.77 -15.24 7.51
C ILE A 516 -11.42 -13.92 7.04
N ASP A 517 -10.60 -12.92 6.76
CA ASP A 517 -10.99 -11.65 6.13
C ASP A 517 -11.02 -11.78 4.61
N GLY A 518 -10.04 -12.48 4.06
CA GLY A 518 -9.87 -12.65 2.63
C GLY A 518 -8.90 -13.75 2.24
N VAL A 519 -8.87 -14.01 0.94
CA VAL A 519 -7.95 -14.93 0.25
C VAL A 519 -7.22 -14.13 -0.82
N GLU A 520 -5.91 -14.17 -0.77
CA GLU A 520 -5.00 -13.79 -1.85
C GLU A 520 -4.59 -15.08 -2.57
N ILE A 521 -4.99 -15.20 -3.83
CA ILE A 521 -4.80 -16.44 -4.60
C ILE A 521 -3.34 -16.59 -5.03
N GLU A 522 -2.69 -15.47 -5.35
CA GLU A 522 -1.34 -15.47 -5.89
C GLU A 522 -0.61 -14.16 -5.54
N ASN A 523 0.54 -14.36 -4.89
CA ASN A 523 1.56 -13.36 -4.61
C ASN A 523 2.26 -12.88 -5.90
N GLU A 524 2.33 -11.56 -6.10
CA GLU A 524 3.09 -10.89 -7.17
C GLU A 524 2.81 -11.36 -8.61
N VAL A 525 1.53 -11.39 -9.01
CA VAL A 525 1.15 -11.65 -10.39
C VAL A 525 1.90 -10.72 -11.36
N LEU A 526 2.33 -11.29 -12.49
CA LEU A 526 3.11 -10.63 -13.54
C LEU A 526 4.60 -10.38 -13.23
N ILE A 527 5.11 -10.58 -12.00
CA ILE A 527 6.54 -10.36 -11.73
C ILE A 527 7.45 -11.24 -12.61
N PHE A 528 7.01 -12.48 -12.88
CA PHE A 528 7.63 -13.43 -13.81
C PHE A 528 6.79 -13.66 -15.07
N GLY A 529 5.78 -12.83 -15.31
CA GLY A 529 4.77 -13.00 -16.34
C GLY A 529 3.55 -13.82 -15.89
N ILE A 530 2.46 -13.72 -16.67
CA ILE A 530 1.23 -14.51 -16.50
C ILE A 530 1.24 -15.62 -17.55
N ASN A 531 1.49 -16.86 -17.14
CA ASN A 531 1.52 -18.01 -18.05
C ASN A 531 0.13 -18.31 -18.63
N ASP A 532 0.11 -18.84 -19.85
CA ASP A 532 -1.12 -19.25 -20.52
C ASP A 532 -1.88 -20.31 -19.68
N GLY A 533 -3.20 -20.16 -19.57
CA GLY A 533 -4.07 -21.08 -18.85
C GLY A 533 -4.14 -20.85 -17.33
N ARG A 534 -3.32 -19.96 -16.77
CA ARG A 534 -3.29 -19.69 -15.32
C ARG A 534 -4.60 -19.12 -14.81
N GLU A 535 -5.35 -18.39 -15.64
CA GLU A 535 -6.66 -17.83 -15.34
C GLU A 535 -7.69 -18.87 -14.90
N LYS A 536 -7.59 -20.11 -15.40
CA LYS A 536 -8.48 -21.21 -15.03
C LYS A 536 -8.33 -21.57 -13.55
N TYR A 537 -7.09 -21.65 -13.07
CA TYR A 537 -6.80 -21.91 -11.67
C TYR A 537 -7.35 -20.79 -10.77
N TRP A 538 -7.07 -19.53 -11.12
CA TRP A 538 -7.54 -18.39 -10.33
C TRP A 538 -9.06 -18.32 -10.24
N ASN A 539 -9.76 -18.54 -11.35
CA ASN A 539 -11.23 -18.56 -11.36
C ASN A 539 -11.79 -19.74 -10.56
N ALA A 540 -11.15 -20.92 -10.61
CA ALA A 540 -11.56 -22.07 -9.81
C ALA A 540 -11.43 -21.80 -8.30
N VAL A 541 -10.35 -21.15 -7.86
CA VAL A 541 -10.18 -20.74 -6.45
C VAL A 541 -11.22 -19.70 -6.06
N TYR A 542 -11.43 -18.68 -6.90
CA TYR A 542 -12.46 -17.65 -6.67
C TYR A 542 -13.83 -18.29 -6.46
N ASP A 543 -14.26 -19.14 -7.40
CA ASP A 543 -15.57 -19.78 -7.35
C ASP A 543 -15.71 -20.70 -6.13
N ALA A 544 -14.66 -21.46 -5.77
CA ALA A 544 -14.66 -22.31 -4.58
C ALA A 544 -14.85 -21.52 -3.27
N VAL A 545 -14.19 -20.35 -3.14
CA VAL A 545 -14.36 -19.47 -1.97
C VAL A 545 -15.76 -18.85 -1.96
N LYS A 546 -16.22 -18.34 -3.11
CA LYS A 546 -17.52 -17.67 -3.21
C LYS A 546 -18.71 -18.59 -2.98
N GLN A 547 -18.62 -19.86 -3.34
CA GLN A 547 -19.65 -20.87 -3.05
C GLN A 547 -19.84 -21.09 -1.54
N ILE A 548 -18.81 -20.84 -0.72
CA ILE A 548 -18.87 -21.05 0.73
C ILE A 548 -19.36 -19.78 1.45
N ASP A 549 -18.77 -18.63 1.15
CA ASP A 549 -19.19 -17.35 1.70
C ASP A 549 -18.88 -16.21 0.71
N ALA A 550 -19.93 -15.67 0.09
CA ALA A 550 -19.81 -14.59 -0.89
C ALA A 550 -19.14 -13.32 -0.33
N ARG A 551 -19.13 -13.14 1.00
CA ARG A 551 -18.58 -11.96 1.68
C ARG A 551 -17.06 -12.00 1.81
N ILE A 552 -16.44 -13.19 1.82
CA ILE A 552 -14.99 -13.33 1.91
C ILE A 552 -14.36 -12.74 0.66
N ARG A 553 -13.41 -11.83 0.84
CA ARG A 553 -12.80 -11.09 -0.26
C ARG A 553 -11.72 -11.93 -0.92
N VAL A 554 -11.75 -12.03 -2.24
CA VAL A 554 -10.77 -12.78 -3.02
C VAL A 554 -10.03 -11.85 -3.95
N HIS A 555 -8.71 -11.91 -3.99
CA HIS A 555 -7.90 -11.06 -4.87
C HIS A 555 -6.59 -11.71 -5.29
N LEU A 556 -5.92 -11.03 -6.21
CA LEU A 556 -4.55 -11.27 -6.62
C LEU A 556 -3.77 -9.99 -6.36
N THR A 557 -2.46 -10.12 -6.24
CA THR A 557 -1.60 -8.98 -5.94
C THR A 557 -0.53 -8.80 -7.00
N GLY A 558 -0.46 -7.61 -7.59
CA GLY A 558 0.63 -7.25 -8.51
C GLY A 558 1.80 -6.57 -7.79
N HIS A 559 3.00 -6.68 -8.35
CA HIS A 559 4.15 -5.90 -7.91
C HIS A 559 4.23 -4.58 -8.70
N THR A 560 3.85 -3.46 -8.05
CA THR A 560 3.91 -2.07 -8.55
C THR A 560 3.21 -1.75 -9.89
N ASN A 561 2.61 -2.73 -10.56
CA ASN A 561 2.05 -2.61 -11.91
C ASN A 561 0.53 -2.84 -11.91
N SER A 562 -0.24 -1.76 -12.03
CA SER A 562 -1.71 -1.85 -12.16
C SER A 562 -2.15 -2.38 -13.54
N GLY A 563 -1.29 -2.35 -14.55
CA GLY A 563 -1.53 -2.97 -15.86
C GLY A 563 -1.76 -4.48 -15.81
N ALA A 564 -1.23 -5.15 -14.78
CA ALA A 564 -1.52 -6.57 -14.51
C ALA A 564 -3.03 -6.81 -14.37
N PHE A 565 -3.75 -5.95 -13.67
CA PHE A 565 -5.20 -6.10 -13.43
C PHE A 565 -6.03 -5.84 -14.67
N THR A 566 -5.55 -4.98 -15.57
CA THR A 566 -6.18 -4.79 -16.88
C THR A 566 -6.07 -6.08 -17.71
N ARG A 567 -4.90 -6.73 -17.70
CA ARG A 567 -4.74 -8.04 -18.35
C ARG A 567 -5.58 -9.11 -17.69
N LEU A 568 -5.59 -9.21 -16.36
CA LEU A 568 -6.45 -10.16 -15.62
C LEU A 568 -7.93 -10.01 -16.01
N SER A 569 -8.42 -8.78 -16.10
CA SER A 569 -9.80 -8.50 -16.52
C SER A 569 -10.07 -8.95 -17.95
N ARG A 570 -9.13 -8.73 -18.89
CA ARG A 570 -9.23 -9.20 -20.29
C ARG A 570 -9.21 -10.72 -20.39
N LEU A 571 -8.49 -11.41 -19.50
CA LEU A 571 -8.46 -12.87 -19.38
C LEU A 571 -9.69 -13.45 -18.66
N GLY A 572 -10.65 -12.60 -18.24
CA GLY A 572 -11.86 -13.05 -17.54
C GLY A 572 -11.61 -13.50 -16.09
N VAL A 573 -10.52 -13.04 -15.45
CA VAL A 573 -10.22 -13.37 -14.05
C VAL A 573 -11.09 -12.56 -13.11
N LYS A 574 -11.75 -13.25 -12.17
CA LYS A 574 -12.59 -12.65 -11.14
C LYS A 574 -11.77 -12.30 -9.89
N PHE A 575 -12.05 -11.13 -9.30
CA PHE A 575 -11.45 -10.65 -8.05
C PHE A 575 -12.33 -9.57 -7.43
N ASP A 576 -12.25 -9.35 -6.13
CA ASP A 576 -13.05 -8.35 -5.41
C ASP A 576 -12.26 -7.09 -5.06
N ARG A 577 -10.93 -7.16 -5.10
CA ARG A 577 -10.00 -6.11 -4.69
C ARG A 577 -8.76 -6.07 -5.59
N ILE A 578 -8.04 -4.96 -5.54
CA ILE A 578 -6.76 -4.76 -6.22
C ILE A 578 -5.63 -4.85 -5.18
N GLY A 579 -4.91 -5.97 -5.14
CA GLY A 579 -3.73 -6.12 -4.28
C GLY A 579 -2.48 -5.54 -4.93
N GLN A 580 -1.65 -4.84 -4.15
CA GLN A 580 -0.39 -4.29 -4.63
C GLN A 580 0.73 -4.49 -3.61
N HIS A 581 1.90 -4.85 -4.09
CA HIS A 581 3.15 -4.87 -3.33
C HIS A 581 4.09 -3.76 -3.80
N ALA A 582 4.86 -3.22 -2.86
CA ALA A 582 5.97 -2.34 -3.16
C ALA A 582 7.13 -2.56 -2.18
N TYR A 583 8.30 -2.79 -2.78
CA TYR A 583 9.58 -2.76 -2.11
C TYR A 583 10.37 -1.60 -2.66
N MET A 584 10.69 -0.66 -1.79
CA MET A 584 11.30 0.59 -2.16
C MET A 584 12.73 0.67 -1.65
N ASP A 585 13.64 1.18 -2.48
CA ASP A 585 15.07 1.26 -2.20
C ASP A 585 15.49 2.74 -2.15
N SER A 586 16.51 3.08 -1.36
CA SER A 586 17.09 4.44 -1.22
C SER A 586 16.27 5.42 -0.37
N LEU A 587 16.97 6.27 0.40
CA LEU A 587 16.34 7.35 1.18
C LEU A 587 15.73 8.45 0.28
N HIS A 588 16.33 8.70 -0.89
CA HIS A 588 15.85 9.71 -1.84
C HIS A 588 14.49 9.35 -2.47
N ALA A 589 14.11 8.07 -2.46
CA ALA A 589 12.84 7.63 -3.02
C ALA A 589 11.64 7.82 -2.08
N ILE A 590 11.86 8.16 -0.80
CA ILE A 590 10.82 8.25 0.23
C ILE A 590 9.64 9.14 -0.21
N PRO A 591 9.85 10.35 -0.79
CA PRO A 591 8.75 11.19 -1.26
C PRO A 591 7.84 10.52 -2.30
N SER A 592 8.42 9.70 -3.19
CA SER A 592 7.69 9.08 -4.31
C SER A 592 6.66 8.02 -3.88
N SER A 593 6.78 7.49 -2.65
CA SER A 593 5.86 6.46 -2.10
C SER A 593 4.39 6.88 -2.10
N ARG A 594 4.13 8.18 -1.99
CA ARG A 594 2.79 8.78 -2.13
C ARG A 594 2.09 8.31 -3.41
N GLY A 595 2.83 8.37 -4.53
CA GLY A 595 2.32 8.05 -5.86
C GLY A 595 1.84 6.60 -5.98
N PHE A 596 2.43 5.67 -5.23
CA PHE A 596 2.00 4.27 -5.22
C PHE A 596 0.57 4.10 -4.67
N SER A 597 0.30 4.71 -3.52
CA SER A 597 -1.02 4.64 -2.87
C SER A 597 -2.12 5.28 -3.72
N LEU A 598 -1.79 6.42 -4.35
CA LEU A 598 -2.67 7.13 -5.26
C LEU A 598 -2.91 6.35 -6.55
N ALA A 599 -1.88 5.71 -7.12
CA ALA A 599 -2.02 4.87 -8.32
C ALA A 599 -2.99 3.69 -8.08
N ALA A 600 -2.82 2.99 -6.95
CA ALA A 600 -3.67 1.88 -6.59
C ALA A 600 -5.13 2.32 -6.37
N ALA A 601 -5.32 3.43 -5.65
CA ALA A 601 -6.64 4.01 -5.39
C ALA A 601 -7.34 4.49 -6.67
N ASN A 602 -6.58 5.14 -7.54
CA ASN A 602 -7.06 5.63 -8.81
C ASN A 602 -7.56 4.49 -9.71
N TYR A 603 -6.72 3.46 -9.89
CA TYR A 603 -7.12 2.29 -10.65
C TYR A 603 -8.33 1.60 -10.02
N GLY A 604 -8.30 1.40 -8.69
CA GLY A 604 -9.41 0.83 -7.94
C GLY A 604 -10.73 1.59 -8.13
N ARG A 605 -10.71 2.92 -8.11
CA ARG A 605 -11.87 3.77 -8.41
C ARG A 605 -12.43 3.53 -9.81
N LYS A 606 -11.55 3.46 -10.83
CA LYS A 606 -11.94 3.24 -12.24
C LYS A 606 -12.62 1.88 -12.43
N VAL A 607 -12.04 0.83 -11.85
CA VAL A 607 -12.58 -0.55 -11.97
C VAL A 607 -13.59 -0.91 -10.87
N ARG A 608 -13.90 0.04 -9.99
CA ARG A 608 -14.90 -0.07 -8.91
C ARG A 608 -14.57 -1.16 -7.88
N LYS A 609 -13.29 -1.31 -7.54
CA LYS A 609 -12.81 -2.28 -6.54
C LYS A 609 -11.85 -1.58 -5.58
N PRO A 610 -11.96 -1.81 -4.26
CA PRO A 610 -11.03 -1.20 -3.32
C PRO A 610 -9.62 -1.73 -3.54
N SER A 611 -8.63 -0.86 -3.39
CA SER A 611 -7.22 -1.21 -3.37
C SER A 611 -6.79 -1.68 -1.98
N VAL A 612 -5.81 -2.55 -1.91
CA VAL A 612 -5.13 -2.97 -0.67
C VAL A 612 -3.63 -3.07 -0.92
N ILE A 613 -2.83 -2.76 0.09
CA ILE A 613 -1.37 -2.95 0.03
C ILE A 613 -1.02 -4.13 0.92
N THR A 614 -0.74 -5.30 0.34
CA THR A 614 -0.53 -6.56 1.08
C THR A 614 0.92 -6.80 1.49
N GLU A 615 1.85 -5.99 0.97
CA GLU A 615 3.24 -5.86 1.46
C GLU A 615 3.73 -4.43 1.27
N TRP A 616 4.18 -3.82 2.36
CA TRP A 616 4.81 -2.50 2.39
C TRP A 616 6.06 -2.51 3.26
N ASN A 617 7.23 -2.27 2.66
CA ASN A 617 8.45 -1.92 3.38
C ASN A 617 9.54 -1.27 2.49
N TRP A 618 10.67 -0.95 3.10
CA TRP A 618 11.81 -0.22 2.57
C TRP A 618 13.11 -0.99 2.74
N ARG A 619 13.82 -1.26 1.65
CA ARG A 619 15.06 -2.04 1.65
C ARG A 619 16.28 -1.14 1.72
N GLY A 620 17.43 -1.74 2.00
CA GLY A 620 18.72 -1.05 2.05
C GLY A 620 18.92 -0.18 3.28
N LEU A 621 18.08 -0.33 4.31
CA LEU A 621 18.22 0.37 5.59
C LEU A 621 19.13 -0.37 6.58
N SER A 622 19.62 -1.57 6.26
CA SER A 622 20.34 -2.45 7.18
C SER A 622 21.64 -1.85 7.73
N ARG A 623 22.28 -0.94 6.97
CA ARG A 623 23.48 -0.23 7.43
C ARG A 623 23.18 0.87 8.45
N LEU A 624 21.97 1.43 8.44
CA LEU A 624 21.57 2.41 9.43
C LEU A 624 21.41 1.76 10.80
N THR A 625 21.83 2.44 11.86
CA THR A 625 21.48 2.04 13.22
C THR A 625 19.95 2.04 13.42
N PRO A 626 19.41 1.24 14.36
CA PRO A 626 17.97 1.25 14.65
C PRO A 626 17.42 2.67 14.95
N GLU A 627 18.19 3.50 15.67
CA GLU A 627 17.84 4.88 15.98
C GLU A 627 17.79 5.77 14.73
N ALA A 628 18.69 5.56 13.77
CA ALA A 628 18.66 6.26 12.49
C ALA A 628 17.48 5.78 11.62
N ARG A 629 17.17 4.49 11.62
CA ARG A 629 15.98 3.94 10.94
C ARG A 629 14.69 4.54 11.49
N ALA A 630 14.57 4.70 12.80
CA ALA A 630 13.39 5.33 13.41
C ALA A 630 13.13 6.76 12.92
N LYS A 631 14.13 7.51 12.46
CA LYS A 631 13.94 8.86 11.90
C LYS A 631 13.36 8.83 10.48
N VAL A 632 13.66 7.79 9.70
CA VAL A 632 13.21 7.67 8.30
C VAL A 632 11.98 6.78 8.15
N TYR A 633 11.65 5.97 9.15
CA TYR A 633 10.47 5.10 9.15
C TYR A 633 9.14 5.86 9.08
N PRO A 634 8.91 6.95 9.85
CA PRO A 634 7.70 7.74 9.73
C PRO A 634 7.40 8.25 8.32
N PRO A 635 8.31 8.97 7.63
CA PRO A 635 8.00 9.50 6.30
C PRO A 635 7.76 8.39 5.24
N ILE A 636 8.34 7.18 5.40
CA ILE A 636 8.06 6.03 4.52
C ILE A 636 6.57 5.65 4.55
N PHE A 637 5.95 5.61 5.73
CA PHE A 637 4.54 5.24 5.89
C PHE A 637 3.61 6.44 5.76
N GLU A 638 3.97 7.61 6.31
CA GLU A 638 3.11 8.79 6.31
C GLU A 638 2.81 9.31 4.90
N ASN A 639 3.75 9.21 3.95
CA ASN A 639 3.52 9.59 2.56
C ASN A 639 2.42 8.75 1.89
N VAL A 640 2.23 7.50 2.33
CA VAL A 640 1.11 6.64 1.91
C VAL A 640 -0.16 6.96 2.70
N LEU A 641 -0.05 7.03 4.03
CA LEU A 641 -1.20 7.12 4.93
C LEU A 641 -1.93 8.47 4.87
N LYS A 642 -1.21 9.59 4.73
CA LYS A 642 -1.79 10.95 4.69
C LYS A 642 -2.71 11.19 3.50
N THR A 643 -2.50 10.47 2.40
CA THR A 643 -3.38 10.54 1.21
C THR A 643 -4.78 10.00 1.48
N ARG A 644 -4.96 9.22 2.56
CA ARG A 644 -6.17 8.47 2.89
C ARG A 644 -6.72 7.67 1.70
N SER A 645 -5.82 7.12 0.89
CA SER A 645 -6.18 6.50 -0.39
C SER A 645 -6.24 4.96 -0.35
N VAL A 646 -5.80 4.33 0.74
CA VAL A 646 -5.82 2.88 0.89
C VAL A 646 -6.53 2.47 2.19
N PRO A 647 -7.56 1.61 2.14
CA PRO A 647 -8.29 1.16 3.32
C PRO A 647 -7.53 0.15 4.18
N GLU A 648 -6.58 -0.59 3.60
CA GLU A 648 -5.85 -1.66 4.27
C GLU A 648 -4.39 -1.69 3.81
N ILE A 649 -3.47 -1.82 4.77
CA ILE A 649 -2.01 -1.92 4.54
C ILE A 649 -1.39 -2.99 5.43
N TYR A 650 -0.48 -3.79 4.88
CA TYR A 650 0.23 -4.83 5.59
C TYR A 650 1.74 -4.51 5.62
N GLN A 651 2.27 -4.32 6.81
CA GLN A 651 3.71 -4.16 7.02
C GLN A 651 4.43 -5.50 6.73
N PHE A 652 5.56 -5.47 6.04
CA PHE A 652 6.32 -6.68 5.69
C PHE A 652 7.77 -6.60 6.19
N GLN A 653 8.31 -7.43 7.07
CA GLN A 653 7.75 -8.57 7.78
C GLN A 653 7.68 -8.26 9.29
N PHE A 654 6.88 -9.03 10.02
CA PHE A 654 6.62 -8.85 11.45
C PHE A 654 7.84 -8.90 12.39
N ASN A 655 8.78 -9.83 12.22
CA ASN A 655 9.93 -9.99 13.13
C ASN A 655 11.17 -10.52 12.43
N GLU A 656 12.35 -10.22 12.99
CA GLU A 656 13.63 -10.82 12.61
C GLU A 656 13.56 -12.35 12.69
N SER A 657 14.26 -13.01 11.77
CA SER A 657 14.34 -14.45 11.68
C SER A 657 15.75 -14.88 11.27
N LEU A 658 16.20 -15.98 11.83
CA LEU A 658 17.45 -16.66 11.47
C LEU A 658 17.23 -17.72 10.39
N ALA A 659 16.03 -17.76 9.79
CA ALA A 659 15.68 -18.75 8.80
C ALA A 659 16.37 -18.51 7.46
N MET A 660 16.91 -17.34 7.13
CA MET A 660 17.52 -17.12 5.80
C MET A 660 19.04 -17.15 5.88
N ASP A 661 19.68 -17.73 4.86
CA ASP A 661 21.14 -17.77 4.79
C ASP A 661 21.68 -16.34 4.58
N PRO A 662 22.60 -15.86 5.46
CA PRO A 662 23.28 -14.57 5.31
C PRO A 662 23.83 -14.29 3.90
N LEU A 663 24.30 -15.32 3.18
CA LEU A 663 24.82 -15.17 1.81
C LEU A 663 23.73 -14.80 0.79
N THR A 664 22.47 -15.11 1.07
CA THR A 664 21.33 -14.87 0.17
C THR A 664 20.65 -13.52 0.42
N LEU A 665 20.82 -12.93 1.61
CA LEU A 665 20.13 -11.72 2.05
C LEU A 665 20.66 -10.42 1.44
N LYS A 666 21.89 -10.43 0.92
CA LYS A 666 22.48 -9.32 0.15
C LYS A 666 22.46 -7.93 0.84
N GLY A 667 22.33 -7.84 2.17
CA GLY A 667 22.35 -6.57 2.90
C GLY A 667 21.10 -5.70 2.68
N ILE A 668 20.04 -6.25 2.07
CA ILE A 668 18.84 -5.48 1.72
C ILE A 668 17.78 -5.50 2.82
N ARG A 669 17.97 -6.27 3.89
CA ARG A 669 16.96 -6.64 4.88
C ARG A 669 17.52 -6.61 6.31
N HIS A 670 16.67 -6.31 7.30
CA HIS A 670 16.85 -6.17 8.77
C HIS A 670 16.01 -5.00 9.33
N TYR A 671 14.94 -4.65 8.61
CA TYR A 671 14.03 -3.54 8.87
C TYR A 671 12.75 -4.01 9.58
N GLU A 672 12.68 -5.29 9.95
CA GLU A 672 11.58 -5.87 10.71
C GLU A 672 11.44 -5.13 12.05
N PRO A 673 10.22 -4.84 12.51
CA PRO A 673 10.00 -4.00 13.68
C PRO A 673 10.42 -4.68 14.99
N LEU A 674 10.55 -6.00 15.01
CA LEU A 674 10.89 -6.76 16.20
C LEU A 674 12.23 -7.46 16.03
N TRP A 675 13.06 -7.42 17.09
CA TRP A 675 14.22 -8.29 17.23
C TRP A 675 13.82 -9.76 17.35
N PHE A 676 14.78 -10.67 17.25
CA PHE A 676 14.53 -12.10 17.52
C PHE A 676 14.01 -12.35 18.94
N SER A 677 14.41 -11.52 19.91
CA SER A 677 13.89 -11.46 21.28
C SER A 677 12.42 -11.00 21.39
N ARG A 678 11.78 -10.61 20.27
CA ARG A 678 10.47 -9.95 20.18
C ARG A 678 10.39 -8.59 20.86
N ARG A 679 11.51 -8.04 21.32
CA ARG A 679 11.60 -6.63 21.74
C ARG A 679 11.35 -5.71 20.53
N PRO A 680 10.63 -4.59 20.71
CA PRO A 680 10.43 -3.66 19.61
C PRO A 680 11.74 -2.90 19.36
N LYS A 681 12.12 -2.78 18.09
CA LYS A 681 13.13 -1.83 17.64
C LYS A 681 12.58 -0.40 17.74
N PRO A 682 13.43 0.64 17.80
CA PRO A 682 12.98 2.03 17.80
C PRO A 682 11.95 2.37 16.70
N GLU A 683 12.17 1.87 15.48
CA GLU A 683 11.25 2.05 14.34
C GLU A 683 9.86 1.42 14.55
N ALA A 684 9.74 0.39 15.39
CA ALA A 684 8.45 -0.21 15.72
C ALA A 684 7.60 0.68 16.61
N LEU A 685 8.22 1.48 17.48
CA LEU A 685 7.50 2.43 18.32
C LEU A 685 6.90 3.55 17.47
N GLU A 686 7.63 4.00 16.44
CA GLU A 686 7.11 4.91 15.43
C GLU A 686 5.96 4.28 14.63
N LEU A 687 6.10 3.01 14.22
CA LEU A 687 5.01 2.30 13.55
C LEU A 687 3.75 2.23 14.44
N MET A 688 3.89 1.92 15.73
CA MET A 688 2.76 1.90 16.68
C MET A 688 2.10 3.27 16.83
N ARG A 689 2.88 4.36 16.80
CA ARG A 689 2.37 5.74 16.78
C ARG A 689 1.53 5.98 15.52
N LEU A 690 2.04 5.60 14.35
CA LEU A 690 1.33 5.72 13.07
C LEU A 690 0.05 4.88 13.01
N ILE A 691 0.11 3.63 13.48
CA ILE A 691 -1.07 2.76 13.57
C ILE A 691 -2.16 3.47 14.37
N ARG A 692 -1.82 4.03 15.54
CA ARG A 692 -2.78 4.75 16.39
C ARG A 692 -3.38 5.99 15.71
N GLU A 693 -2.55 6.75 15.00
CA GLU A 693 -2.93 7.99 14.33
C GLU A 693 -3.85 7.75 13.12
N TYR A 694 -3.55 6.74 12.30
CA TYR A 694 -4.24 6.49 11.04
C TYR A 694 -5.27 5.36 11.09
N SER A 695 -5.38 4.62 12.20
CA SER A 695 -6.44 3.61 12.38
C SER A 695 -7.84 4.24 12.40
N LEU A 696 -8.85 3.41 12.19
CA LEU A 696 -10.24 3.83 12.36
C LEU A 696 -10.47 4.40 13.77
N PRO A 697 -11.21 5.52 13.93
CA PRO A 697 -11.47 6.11 15.25
C PRO A 697 -12.16 5.16 16.25
N SER A 698 -12.83 4.12 15.75
CA SER A 698 -13.47 3.07 16.55
C SER A 698 -12.55 1.90 16.91
N ASN A 699 -11.33 1.84 16.37
CA ASN A 699 -10.40 0.76 16.66
C ASN A 699 -9.95 0.81 18.13
N PRO A 700 -9.89 -0.32 18.86
CA PRO A 700 -9.39 -0.37 20.24
C PRO A 700 -8.07 0.35 20.49
N VAL A 701 -7.12 0.37 19.53
CA VAL A 701 -5.83 1.09 19.68
C VAL A 701 -5.99 2.60 19.75
N SER A 702 -7.06 3.15 19.14
CA SER A 702 -7.41 4.57 19.18
C SER A 702 -8.26 4.93 20.40
N LEU A 703 -8.88 3.95 21.05
CA LEU A 703 -9.77 4.15 22.20
C LEU A 703 -9.07 3.96 23.56
N VAL A 704 -8.12 3.03 23.66
CA VAL A 704 -7.40 2.69 24.90
C VAL A 704 -5.90 2.65 24.63
N ASP A 705 -5.20 3.57 25.25
CA ASP A 705 -3.74 3.63 25.24
C ASP A 705 -3.20 2.83 26.43
N VAL A 706 -2.20 1.99 26.18
CA VAL A 706 -1.51 1.23 27.22
C VAL A 706 -0.02 1.43 27.01
N GLU A 707 0.64 2.06 27.97
CA GLU A 707 2.06 2.33 27.88
C GLU A 707 2.84 1.02 27.93
N ARG A 708 3.82 0.88 27.02
CA ARG A 708 4.78 -0.23 27.10
C ARG A 708 5.62 -0.05 28.35
N SER A 709 5.81 -1.15 29.07
CA SER A 709 6.65 -1.17 30.27
C SER A 709 7.79 -2.18 30.12
N VAL A 710 8.87 -1.93 30.83
CA VAL A 710 10.04 -2.80 30.91
C VAL A 710 10.35 -3.03 32.38
N VAL A 711 10.68 -4.26 32.76
CA VAL A 711 11.13 -4.60 34.11
C VAL A 711 12.43 -5.39 34.03
N GLU A 712 13.44 -4.92 34.74
CA GLU A 712 14.66 -5.68 35.01
C GLU A 712 14.37 -6.62 36.19
N LEU A 713 14.52 -7.93 35.99
CA LEU A 713 14.31 -8.92 37.03
C LEU A 713 15.55 -9.05 37.90
N ASP A 714 15.35 -9.35 39.19
CA ASP A 714 16.45 -9.69 40.09
C ASP A 714 17.10 -11.03 39.72
N ARG A 715 18.18 -11.40 40.44
CA ARG A 715 18.90 -12.67 40.19
C ARG A 715 18.07 -13.92 40.46
N GLN A 716 16.93 -13.77 41.16
CA GLN A 716 15.95 -14.80 41.44
C GLN A 716 14.82 -14.81 40.40
N GLY A 717 14.91 -13.97 39.35
CA GLY A 717 13.92 -13.87 38.28
C GLY A 717 12.65 -13.13 38.68
N ARG A 718 12.67 -12.29 39.72
CA ARG A 718 11.49 -11.60 40.25
C ARG A 718 11.53 -10.09 39.98
N GLY A 719 10.34 -9.50 39.83
CA GLY A 719 10.19 -8.05 39.63
C GLY A 719 8.73 -7.59 39.74
N THR A 720 8.52 -6.28 39.65
CA THR A 720 7.17 -5.68 39.56
C THR A 720 7.13 -4.70 38.40
N VAL A 721 6.14 -4.84 37.53
CA VAL A 721 5.87 -3.91 36.43
C VAL A 721 4.56 -3.15 36.66
N SER A 722 4.40 -1.97 36.09
CA SER A 722 3.19 -1.16 36.20
C SER A 722 2.64 -0.80 34.82
N PHE A 723 1.49 -1.36 34.45
CA PHE A 723 0.80 -0.99 33.22
C PHE A 723 0.00 0.30 33.44
N ARG A 724 0.35 1.38 32.73
CA ARG A 724 -0.48 2.58 32.67
C ARG A 724 -1.48 2.48 31.53
N ILE A 725 -2.76 2.62 31.85
CA ILE A 725 -3.89 2.51 30.91
C ILE A 725 -4.61 3.84 30.87
N THR A 726 -4.83 4.39 29.68
CA THR A 726 -5.47 5.69 29.47
C THR A 726 -6.66 5.55 28.52
N ASN A 727 -7.83 6.05 28.94
CA ASN A 727 -9.01 6.13 28.08
C ASN A 727 -8.88 7.32 27.12
N ARG A 728 -8.77 7.06 25.82
CA ARG A 728 -8.71 8.09 24.76
C ARG A 728 -10.05 8.33 24.07
N SER A 729 -11.07 7.55 24.42
CA SER A 729 -12.41 7.70 23.86
C SER A 729 -13.13 8.92 24.46
N ARG A 730 -14.22 9.34 23.80
CA ARG A 730 -15.07 10.45 24.28
C ARG A 730 -16.08 10.02 25.35
N ARG A 731 -16.09 8.75 25.75
CA ARG A 731 -17.04 8.17 26.70
C ARG A 731 -16.32 7.46 27.85
N PRO A 732 -16.97 7.26 29.01
CA PRO A 732 -16.42 6.39 30.05
C PRO A 732 -16.24 4.96 29.52
N LEU A 733 -15.22 4.26 30.02
CA LEU A 733 -14.95 2.85 29.74
C LEU A 733 -14.95 2.05 31.05
N ASN A 734 -15.59 0.89 31.04
CA ASN A 734 -15.40 -0.15 32.04
C ASN A 734 -14.59 -1.28 31.39
N LEU A 735 -13.46 -1.62 31.99
CA LEU A 735 -12.52 -2.60 31.49
C LEU A 735 -12.34 -3.72 32.51
N ARG A 736 -12.34 -4.97 32.04
CA ARG A 736 -11.91 -6.14 32.79
C ARG A 736 -10.47 -6.49 32.42
N ALA A 737 -9.61 -6.62 33.42
CA ALA A 737 -8.21 -6.93 33.26
C ALA A 737 -7.95 -8.42 33.56
N SER A 738 -7.07 -9.04 32.78
CA SER A 738 -6.50 -10.38 33.05
C SER A 738 -5.07 -10.47 32.52
N LEU A 739 -4.28 -11.44 33.00
CA LEU A 739 -2.91 -11.66 32.56
C LEU A 739 -2.82 -12.88 31.67
N GLU A 740 -2.00 -12.78 30.63
CA GLU A 740 -1.59 -13.89 29.79
C GLU A 740 -0.07 -13.96 29.76
N VAL A 741 0.46 -15.11 30.19
CA VAL A 741 1.90 -15.38 30.32
C VAL A 741 2.22 -16.81 29.87
N PRO A 742 3.43 -17.06 29.35
CA PRO A 742 3.90 -18.43 29.06
C PRO A 742 4.02 -19.27 30.34
N ALA A 743 4.08 -20.59 30.19
CA ALA A 743 4.05 -21.54 31.30
C ALA A 743 5.22 -21.38 32.31
N ASN A 744 6.33 -20.82 31.87
CA ASN A 744 7.52 -20.57 32.70
C ASN A 744 7.50 -19.20 33.39
N ILE A 745 6.38 -18.48 33.41
CA ILE A 745 6.23 -17.22 34.14
C ILE A 745 5.02 -17.29 35.07
N VAL A 746 5.21 -16.82 36.30
CA VAL A 746 4.12 -16.51 37.22
C VAL A 746 3.96 -15.00 37.26
N ALA A 747 2.74 -14.51 36.98
CA ALA A 747 2.42 -13.10 37.08
C ALA A 747 1.08 -12.90 37.81
N GLN A 748 1.01 -11.90 38.68
CA GLN A 748 -0.18 -11.61 39.48
C GLN A 748 -0.36 -10.11 39.73
N PHE A 749 -1.59 -9.64 39.69
CA PHE A 749 -2.00 -8.33 40.17
C PHE A 749 -3.13 -8.47 41.21
N ASP A 750 -3.40 -7.41 41.97
CA ASP A 750 -4.45 -7.38 43.00
C ASP A 750 -5.86 -7.53 42.41
N ASP A 751 -6.71 -8.38 43.00
CA ASP A 751 -8.10 -8.59 42.60
C ASP A 751 -8.91 -7.29 42.46
N ALA A 752 -8.62 -6.27 43.27
CA ALA A 752 -9.24 -4.94 43.16
C ALA A 752 -8.97 -4.25 41.80
N ARG A 753 -7.96 -4.71 41.05
CA ARG A 753 -7.58 -4.21 39.71
C ARG A 753 -8.17 -5.03 38.56
N LYS A 754 -8.94 -6.08 38.84
CA LYS A 754 -9.64 -6.88 37.80
C LYS A 754 -10.69 -6.06 37.05
N THR A 755 -11.25 -5.02 37.68
CA THR A 755 -12.22 -4.12 37.05
C THR A 755 -11.70 -2.68 37.14
N ILE A 756 -11.65 -1.99 36.01
CA ILE A 756 -11.09 -0.64 35.88
C ILE A 756 -12.14 0.25 35.22
N ARG A 757 -12.57 1.30 35.90
CA ARG A 757 -13.49 2.31 35.36
C ARG A 757 -12.71 3.60 35.07
N LEU A 758 -12.74 4.05 33.82
CA LEU A 758 -12.02 5.23 33.36
C LEU A 758 -12.99 6.23 32.74
N ALA A 759 -13.05 7.44 33.29
CA ALA A 759 -13.64 8.59 32.60
C ALA A 759 -12.82 8.93 31.32
N PRO A 760 -13.39 9.70 30.36
CA PRO A 760 -12.62 10.20 29.22
C PRO A 760 -11.31 10.87 29.67
N ASN A 761 -10.20 10.54 29.00
CA ASN A 761 -8.83 11.00 29.30
C ASN A 761 -8.26 10.60 30.68
N ALA A 762 -8.99 9.86 31.51
CA ALA A 762 -8.48 9.36 32.78
C ALA A 762 -7.51 8.19 32.58
N SER A 763 -6.58 8.04 33.52
CA SER A 763 -5.61 6.94 33.54
C SER A 763 -5.72 6.10 34.80
N ALA A 764 -5.37 4.82 34.71
CA ALA A 764 -5.16 3.92 35.84
C ALA A 764 -3.82 3.19 35.71
N VAL A 765 -3.27 2.77 36.86
CA VAL A 765 -2.04 1.98 36.92
C VAL A 765 -2.35 0.61 37.53
N VAL A 766 -1.93 -0.44 36.84
CA VAL A 766 -2.08 -1.85 37.28
C VAL A 766 -0.69 -2.41 37.57
N PRO A 767 -0.29 -2.52 38.85
CA PRO A 767 0.96 -3.17 39.22
C PRO A 767 0.83 -4.69 39.11
N VAL A 768 1.81 -5.33 38.48
CA VAL A 768 1.89 -6.77 38.26
C VAL A 768 3.21 -7.28 38.81
N ARG A 769 3.15 -8.19 39.79
CA ARG A 769 4.32 -8.92 40.30
C ARG A 769 4.62 -10.08 39.36
N VAL A 770 5.90 -10.31 39.09
CA VAL A 770 6.40 -11.26 38.09
C VAL A 770 7.47 -12.14 38.73
N ALA A 771 7.47 -13.42 38.40
CA ALA A 771 8.54 -14.37 38.68
C ALA A 771 8.73 -15.31 37.48
N VAL A 772 9.97 -15.48 37.01
CA VAL A 772 10.34 -16.47 36.00
C VAL A 772 10.71 -17.78 36.68
N LEU A 773 10.15 -18.88 36.20
CA LEU A 773 10.38 -20.23 36.69
C LEU A 773 11.47 -20.92 35.86
N ALA A 774 12.13 -21.89 36.48
CA ALA A 774 13.05 -22.77 35.76
C ALA A 774 12.28 -23.67 34.79
N THR A 775 12.85 -23.90 33.61
CA THR A 775 12.25 -24.69 32.51
C THR A 775 12.32 -26.21 32.72
N GLN A 776 13.04 -26.67 33.76
CA GLN A 776 13.22 -28.08 34.11
C GLN A 776 12.85 -28.31 35.58
N PRO A 777 12.07 -29.35 35.92
CA PRO A 777 11.76 -29.69 37.30
C PRO A 777 12.94 -30.43 37.93
N SER A 778 14.03 -29.72 38.22
CA SER A 778 15.10 -30.21 39.10
C SER A 778 15.41 -29.16 40.15
N ALA A 779 15.82 -29.59 41.34
CA ALA A 779 16.06 -28.71 42.49
C ALA A 779 17.13 -27.62 42.22
N ASP A 780 17.98 -27.83 41.22
CA ASP A 780 19.07 -26.92 40.83
C ASP A 780 18.80 -26.14 39.53
N ALA A 781 17.66 -26.35 38.88
CA ALA A 781 17.36 -25.66 37.64
C ALA A 781 17.13 -24.16 37.89
N LYS A 782 17.89 -23.31 37.20
CA LYS A 782 17.71 -21.85 37.20
C LYS A 782 16.97 -21.42 35.94
N ALA A 783 16.20 -20.34 36.03
CA ALA A 783 15.67 -19.67 34.86
C ALA A 783 16.82 -19.24 33.93
N LEU A 784 16.64 -19.45 32.63
CA LEU A 784 17.64 -19.04 31.66
C LEU A 784 17.62 -17.52 31.49
N PRO A 785 18.78 -16.86 31.32
CA PRO A 785 18.80 -15.47 30.89
C PRO A 785 18.02 -15.28 29.60
N GLY A 786 17.36 -14.13 29.45
CA GLY A 786 16.55 -13.87 28.27
C GLY A 786 15.48 -12.81 28.49
N PHE A 787 14.66 -12.65 27.44
CA PHE A 787 13.51 -11.76 27.42
C PHE A 787 12.22 -12.55 27.56
N TYR A 788 11.40 -12.12 28.50
CA TYR A 788 10.15 -12.74 28.89
C TYR A 788 9.01 -11.75 28.66
N HIS A 789 7.86 -12.23 28.20
CA HIS A 789 6.77 -11.35 27.76
C HIS A 789 5.52 -11.57 28.58
N ILE A 790 4.93 -10.47 29.04
CA ILE A 790 3.71 -10.48 29.86
C ILE A 790 2.69 -9.58 29.19
N PHE A 791 1.48 -10.09 29.08
CA PHE A 791 0.39 -9.41 28.40
C PHE A 791 -0.75 -9.12 29.36
N LEU A 792 -1.15 -7.85 29.43
CA LEU A 792 -2.34 -7.42 30.15
C LEU A 792 -3.51 -7.37 29.17
N ARG A 793 -4.41 -8.36 29.22
CA ARG A 793 -5.63 -8.38 28.42
C ARG A 793 -6.66 -7.44 29.06
N LEU A 794 -7.21 -6.54 28.25
CA LEU A 794 -8.25 -5.57 28.63
C LEU A 794 -9.49 -5.78 27.77
N GLU A 795 -10.59 -6.17 28.40
CA GLU A 795 -11.89 -6.36 27.76
C GLU A 795 -12.86 -5.28 28.20
N GLY A 796 -13.45 -4.56 27.26
CA GLY A 796 -14.43 -3.52 27.55
C GLY A 796 -15.85 -3.90 27.18
N ASP A 797 -16.80 -3.10 27.67
CA ASP A 797 -18.18 -3.11 27.20
C ASP A 797 -18.19 -2.86 25.67
N ASP A 798 -19.13 -3.49 24.94
CA ASP A 798 -19.23 -3.46 23.47
C ASP A 798 -18.18 -4.30 22.71
N GLY A 799 -17.52 -5.24 23.39
CA GLY A 799 -16.60 -6.18 22.74
C GLY A 799 -15.23 -5.58 22.41
N LEU A 800 -14.89 -4.43 23.00
CA LEU A 800 -13.54 -3.86 22.96
C LEU A 800 -12.53 -4.88 23.50
N LEU A 801 -11.43 -5.08 22.77
CA LEU A 801 -10.31 -5.93 23.20
C LEU A 801 -8.98 -5.21 22.91
N ARG A 802 -8.25 -4.90 23.97
CA ARG A 802 -6.92 -4.26 23.93
C ARG A 802 -5.94 -5.06 24.78
N TYR A 803 -4.66 -4.92 24.46
CA TYR A 803 -3.57 -5.55 25.20
C TYR A 803 -2.54 -4.53 25.63
N GLY A 804 -2.03 -4.68 26.85
CA GLY A 804 -0.77 -4.14 27.30
C GLY A 804 0.34 -5.16 27.11
N TRP A 805 1.56 -4.69 26.88
CA TRP A 805 2.74 -5.52 26.70
C TRP A 805 3.89 -5.04 27.57
N THR A 806 4.44 -5.97 28.35
CA THR A 806 5.67 -5.79 29.12
C THR A 806 6.74 -6.76 28.64
N GLU A 807 7.97 -6.25 28.66
CA GLU A 807 9.21 -7.01 28.56
C GLU A 807 9.84 -7.16 29.94
N ALA A 808 9.99 -8.39 30.41
CA ALA A 808 10.68 -8.75 31.64
C ALA A 808 12.06 -9.34 31.30
N ARG A 809 13.11 -8.74 31.84
CA ARG A 809 14.50 -9.03 31.45
C ARG A 809 15.22 -9.77 32.56
N LEU A 810 15.65 -11.00 32.27
CA LEU A 810 16.55 -11.72 33.15
C LEU A 810 17.96 -11.67 32.56
N ALA A 811 18.74 -10.70 33.01
CA ALA A 811 20.10 -10.51 32.52
C ALA A 811 21.05 -11.59 33.07
N GLY A 812 21.90 -12.15 32.21
CA GLY A 812 22.90 -13.14 32.62
C GLY A 812 23.80 -13.58 31.47
N ALA A 813 24.80 -14.40 31.81
CA ALA A 813 25.66 -15.02 30.81
C ALA A 813 24.91 -16.16 30.10
N PRO A 814 24.99 -16.27 28.77
CA PRO A 814 24.34 -17.34 28.05
C PRO A 814 25.00 -18.67 28.38
N ARG A 815 24.26 -19.77 28.25
CA ARG A 815 24.84 -21.11 28.31
C ARG A 815 25.55 -21.38 26.98
N LEU A 816 26.87 -21.52 27.02
CA LEU A 816 27.66 -21.90 25.86
C LEU A 816 27.85 -23.42 25.85
N ASP A 817 27.59 -24.06 24.71
CA ASP A 817 28.02 -25.44 24.49
C ASP A 817 29.52 -25.44 24.20
N GLN A 818 30.30 -25.93 25.16
CA GLN A 818 31.75 -26.04 25.07
C GLN A 818 32.21 -27.41 24.56
N SER A 819 31.28 -28.30 24.21
CA SER A 819 31.63 -29.59 23.65
C SER A 819 32.14 -29.40 22.21
N LEU A 820 33.42 -29.73 22.00
CA LEU A 820 34.13 -29.62 20.71
C LEU A 820 33.45 -30.39 19.54
N ASN A 821 32.43 -31.19 19.81
CA ASN A 821 31.67 -31.95 18.83
C ASN A 821 30.47 -31.19 18.22
N ALA A 822 30.12 -30.01 18.73
CA ALA A 822 28.97 -29.23 18.24
C ALA A 822 29.27 -28.39 16.98
N VAL A 823 30.55 -28.25 16.60
CA VAL A 823 30.98 -27.53 15.40
C VAL A 823 31.69 -28.53 14.46
N PRO A 824 31.02 -29.04 13.42
CA PRO A 824 31.55 -30.12 12.57
C PRO A 824 32.70 -29.70 11.63
N ASN A 825 33.43 -28.61 11.91
CA ASN A 825 34.40 -28.05 10.98
C ASN A 825 35.77 -27.82 11.64
N SER A 826 36.80 -28.49 11.11
CA SER A 826 38.21 -28.42 11.56
C SER A 826 38.89 -27.06 11.38
N ASN A 827 38.16 -26.05 10.89
CA ASN A 827 38.65 -24.72 10.55
C ASN A 827 38.34 -23.64 11.61
N VAL A 828 37.60 -23.97 12.67
CA VAL A 828 37.35 -23.04 13.78
C VAL A 828 38.39 -23.27 14.87
N ARG A 829 39.21 -22.26 15.16
CA ARG A 829 40.18 -22.26 16.26
C ARG A 829 39.67 -21.32 17.34
N TYR A 830 39.61 -21.83 18.57
CA TYR A 830 39.35 -21.04 19.77
C TYR A 830 40.66 -20.92 20.54
N ASP A 831 41.05 -19.70 20.91
CA ASP A 831 42.07 -19.50 21.94
C ASP A 831 41.51 -19.89 23.31
N ALA A 832 42.39 -20.14 24.29
CA ALA A 832 42.03 -20.69 25.59
C ALA A 832 40.99 -19.85 26.37
N ASP A 833 40.85 -18.57 26.02
CA ASP A 833 39.96 -17.58 26.61
C ASP A 833 38.92 -17.02 25.63
N ALA A 834 38.81 -17.58 24.42
CA ALA A 834 37.95 -17.05 23.35
C ALA A 834 36.45 -17.01 23.69
N LEU A 835 36.01 -17.71 24.74
CA LEU A 835 34.63 -17.71 25.25
C LEU A 835 34.48 -16.98 26.61
N SER A 836 35.56 -16.43 27.16
CA SER A 836 35.62 -15.80 28.49
C SER A 836 35.22 -14.32 28.44
N PHE A 837 34.00 -14.03 27.97
CA PHE A 837 33.47 -12.66 27.90
C PHE A 837 32.79 -12.22 29.20
N ASN A 838 32.98 -10.96 29.59
CA ASN A 838 32.20 -10.36 30.66
C ASN A 838 30.84 -9.85 30.15
N PHE A 839 29.84 -10.74 30.14
CA PHE A 839 28.47 -10.42 29.76
C PHE A 839 27.73 -9.46 30.73
N ASN A 840 28.40 -8.94 31.78
CA ASN A 840 27.82 -7.93 32.67
C ASN A 840 28.08 -6.49 32.21
N ARG A 841 28.91 -6.28 31.19
CA ARG A 841 29.15 -4.96 30.58
C ARG A 841 28.19 -4.71 29.42
N LEU A 842 28.10 -3.45 28.98
CA LEU A 842 27.37 -3.12 27.75
C LEU A 842 28.00 -3.87 26.57
N LEU A 843 27.18 -4.56 25.78
CA LEU A 843 27.61 -5.40 24.67
C LEU A 843 27.26 -4.73 23.34
N ALA A 844 28.26 -4.62 22.45
CA ALA A 844 28.05 -4.11 21.11
C ALA A 844 28.74 -5.01 20.08
N VAL A 845 28.06 -5.24 18.96
CA VAL A 845 28.64 -5.87 17.77
C VAL A 845 28.99 -4.76 16.78
N VAL A 846 30.25 -4.74 16.33
CA VAL A 846 30.79 -3.66 15.51
C VAL A 846 31.36 -4.22 14.22
N TYR A 847 30.80 -3.78 13.09
CA TYR A 847 31.32 -4.10 11.76
C TYR A 847 32.08 -2.90 11.18
N GLY A 848 33.03 -3.17 10.30
CA GLY A 848 33.95 -2.15 9.81
C GLY A 848 33.39 -1.21 8.73
N ASP A 849 34.19 -0.22 8.33
CA ASP A 849 33.74 0.89 7.48
C ASP A 849 33.28 0.39 6.09
N ASP A 850 34.16 -0.36 5.44
CA ASP A 850 33.95 -1.01 4.13
C ASP A 850 33.45 -2.46 4.28
N ALA A 851 32.66 -2.74 5.31
CA ALA A 851 32.18 -4.10 5.56
C ALA A 851 31.43 -4.65 4.34
N PRO A 852 31.87 -5.80 3.76
CA PRO A 852 31.09 -6.51 2.77
C PRO A 852 29.75 -6.96 3.37
N ILE A 853 28.81 -7.29 2.49
CA ILE A 853 27.47 -7.76 2.89
C ILE A 853 27.55 -8.89 3.93
N LEU A 854 28.46 -9.84 3.76
CA LEU A 854 28.58 -10.98 4.66
C LEU A 854 28.94 -10.55 6.10
N ASP A 855 29.82 -9.56 6.25
CA ASP A 855 30.20 -9.02 7.57
C ASP A 855 28.99 -8.35 8.23
N LEU A 856 28.19 -7.60 7.47
CA LEU A 856 26.97 -6.94 7.95
C LEU A 856 25.91 -7.97 8.41
N GLU A 857 25.60 -8.95 7.57
CA GLU A 857 24.61 -10.00 7.87
C GLU A 857 25.05 -10.84 9.08
N THR A 858 26.36 -11.14 9.18
CA THR A 858 26.93 -11.83 10.34
C THR A 858 26.77 -11.01 11.62
N ALA A 859 27.05 -9.70 11.56
CA ALA A 859 26.87 -8.81 12.70
C ALA A 859 25.41 -8.78 13.18
N SER A 860 24.45 -8.75 12.26
CA SER A 860 23.02 -8.80 12.58
C SER A 860 22.61 -10.13 13.22
N ALA A 861 23.09 -11.26 12.72
CA ALA A 861 22.83 -12.58 13.30
C ALA A 861 23.39 -12.68 14.73
N LEU A 862 24.60 -12.16 14.96
CA LEU A 862 25.22 -12.11 16.28
C LEU A 862 24.41 -11.25 17.26
N VAL A 863 24.00 -10.04 16.86
CA VAL A 863 23.17 -9.17 17.72
C VAL A 863 21.87 -9.85 18.11
N ASN A 864 21.14 -10.42 17.14
CA ASN A 864 19.86 -11.08 17.42
C ASN A 864 20.01 -12.27 18.38
N THR A 865 21.04 -13.09 18.18
CA THR A 865 21.31 -14.29 19.00
C THR A 865 21.75 -13.91 20.41
N LEU A 866 22.71 -12.99 20.53
CA LEU A 866 23.27 -12.57 21.82
C LEU A 866 22.25 -11.80 22.66
N GLU A 867 21.45 -10.94 22.03
CA GLU A 867 20.35 -10.28 22.73
C GLU A 867 19.42 -11.34 23.34
N SER A 868 18.87 -12.22 22.50
CA SER A 868 17.94 -13.26 22.96
C SER A 868 18.51 -14.12 24.09
N ALA A 869 19.79 -14.51 24.02
CA ALA A 869 20.43 -15.44 24.96
C ALA A 869 20.92 -14.79 26.27
N THR A 870 21.16 -13.47 26.29
CA THR A 870 21.71 -12.78 27.49
C THR A 870 20.63 -12.11 28.33
N GLY A 871 19.44 -11.87 27.76
CA GLY A 871 18.41 -11.02 28.37
C GLY A 871 18.84 -9.56 28.49
N ARG A 872 19.88 -9.15 27.75
CA ARG A 872 20.40 -7.78 27.70
C ARG A 872 20.26 -7.25 26.27
N PRO A 873 19.86 -5.98 26.10
CA PRO A 873 19.92 -5.34 24.78
C PRO A 873 21.36 -5.36 24.26
N VAL A 874 21.53 -5.71 22.98
CA VAL A 874 22.83 -5.70 22.29
C VAL A 874 22.77 -4.68 21.17
N SER A 875 23.72 -3.76 21.15
CA SER A 875 23.78 -2.74 20.11
C SER A 875 24.55 -3.23 18.89
N ILE A 876 24.14 -2.78 17.70
CA ILE A 876 24.90 -2.95 16.45
C ILE A 876 25.40 -1.59 15.99
N TYR A 877 26.69 -1.49 15.65
CA TYR A 877 27.28 -0.25 15.13
C TYR A 877 28.12 -0.51 13.89
N HIS A 878 27.98 0.39 12.93
CA HIS A 878 29.03 0.68 11.96
C HIS A 878 30.18 1.35 12.70
N LEU A 879 31.43 0.96 12.43
CA LEU A 879 32.59 1.42 13.19
C LEU A 879 32.70 2.95 13.35
N PRO A 880 32.47 3.78 12.31
CA PRO A 880 32.44 5.24 12.46
C PRO A 880 31.39 5.77 13.44
N ASP A 881 30.28 5.04 13.62
CA ASP A 881 29.17 5.42 14.50
C ASP A 881 29.33 4.89 15.94
N LEU A 882 30.40 4.14 16.24
CA LEU A 882 30.61 3.54 17.56
C LEU A 882 30.85 4.62 18.64
N PRO A 883 30.01 4.71 19.69
CA PRO A 883 30.19 5.69 20.75
C PRO A 883 31.52 5.52 21.51
N ALA A 884 32.18 6.64 21.83
CA ALA A 884 33.52 6.65 22.43
C ALA A 884 33.57 6.04 23.85
N ASP A 885 32.47 6.10 24.60
CA ASP A 885 32.30 5.46 25.90
C ASP A 885 32.17 3.93 25.77
N LEU A 886 31.35 3.44 24.83
CA LEU A 886 31.27 2.00 24.50
C LEU A 886 32.62 1.47 24.01
N LYS A 887 33.33 2.24 23.18
CA LYS A 887 34.66 1.87 22.70
C LYS A 887 35.70 1.69 23.83
N ARG A 888 35.60 2.49 24.90
CA ARG A 888 36.54 2.45 26.04
C ARG A 888 36.17 1.44 27.11
N SER A 889 34.88 1.21 27.35
CA SER A 889 34.41 0.53 28.56
C SER A 889 33.44 -0.63 28.30
N GLY A 890 32.93 -0.76 27.08
CA GLY A 890 32.04 -1.84 26.67
C GLY A 890 32.79 -3.15 26.37
N THR A 891 32.02 -4.22 26.19
CA THR A 891 32.47 -5.44 25.55
C THR A 891 32.12 -5.35 24.07
N LEU A 892 33.14 -5.34 23.22
CA LEU A 892 32.98 -5.25 21.77
C LEU A 892 33.18 -6.62 21.14
N ILE A 893 32.25 -7.01 20.27
CA ILE A 893 32.41 -8.14 19.37
C ILE A 893 32.65 -7.53 17.98
N LEU A 894 33.85 -7.74 17.45
CA LEU A 894 34.28 -7.14 16.20
C LEU A 894 34.01 -8.13 15.06
N VAL A 895 33.35 -7.66 14.00
CA VAL A 895 33.06 -8.45 12.81
C VAL A 895 33.85 -7.90 11.64
N GLY A 896 34.53 -8.80 10.94
CA GLY A 896 35.27 -8.52 9.71
C GLY A 896 36.70 -9.05 9.73
N THR A 897 37.52 -8.54 8.82
CA THR A 897 38.92 -8.92 8.63
C THR A 897 39.86 -7.77 8.98
N THR A 898 41.17 -8.02 9.01
CA THR A 898 42.18 -6.96 9.14
C THR A 898 42.12 -5.93 8.01
N LYS A 899 41.45 -6.22 6.88
CA LYS A 899 41.22 -5.28 5.78
C LYS A 899 39.92 -4.49 5.94
N THR A 900 38.86 -5.15 6.43
CA THR A 900 37.51 -4.56 6.45
C THR A 900 37.20 -3.86 7.77
N ASN A 901 37.91 -4.17 8.86
CA ASN A 901 37.69 -3.59 10.18
C ASN A 901 39.01 -3.22 10.87
N ALA A 902 39.24 -1.91 11.06
CA ALA A 902 40.47 -1.40 11.66
C ALA A 902 40.68 -1.85 13.13
N LEU A 903 39.61 -2.11 13.87
CA LEU A 903 39.72 -2.65 15.23
C LEU A 903 40.16 -4.12 15.23
N VAL A 904 39.74 -4.92 14.24
CA VAL A 904 40.25 -6.29 14.04
C VAL A 904 41.73 -6.24 13.67
N ALA A 905 42.13 -5.32 12.79
CA ALA A 905 43.54 -5.12 12.44
C ALA A 905 44.41 -4.76 13.66
N ALA A 906 43.89 -3.94 14.58
CA ALA A 906 44.58 -3.59 15.82
C ALA A 906 44.66 -4.79 16.79
N ALA A 907 43.55 -5.53 16.96
CA ALA A 907 43.48 -6.67 17.86
C ALA A 907 44.35 -7.87 17.43
N MET A 908 44.64 -8.02 16.14
CA MET A 908 45.52 -9.07 15.62
C MET A 908 47.02 -8.71 15.63
N LYS A 909 47.35 -7.44 15.94
CA LYS A 909 48.75 -6.95 16.03
C LYS A 909 49.28 -6.94 17.45
N GLY A 910 48.40 -6.81 18.44
CA GLY A 910 48.71 -6.99 19.85
C GLY A 910 48.56 -8.46 20.22
#